data_AF-A0A6L8DI62-F1
#
_entry.id   AF-A0A6L8DI62-F1
#
_cell.length_a   1.000
_cell.length_b   1.000
_cell.length_c   1.000
_cell.angle_alpha   90.00
_cell.angle_beta   90.00
_cell.angle_gamma   90.00
#
_symmetry.space_group_name_H-M   'P 1'
#
loop_
_entity.id
_entity.type
_entity.pdbx_description
1 polymer ?
#
loop_
_entity_poly.entity_id
_entity_poly.type
_entity_poly.pdbx_seq_one_letter_code
_entity_poly.pdbx_strand_id
1 'polypeptide(L)'
;MRHEMMRDLCLLAGRWLAFGLLSLTLSGSVFAQPIEQMRSDHLLKVDLLYIGAHPDDESGVTATFAREVLDGGAKAAIVLITRGEGGGNAIGRELGPSLGILREAEIRRSAAEYGVDLVYFLDKTDFFYTLSDQATYDVWGYEDTLGRVVRMVRLLRPEVIVTMWPGPGTHGHHQVAARLATEAFTAAADPEQFPAQIEDEYLRTWQPVKLYYNARRLGAVFIPTGDISPSRFLSYAEIKSLALRNFRSQGFDRRATVPPRSAGAEAFMLVKTLVPPSSSGLKTLLGGLEGPRDSSIVLGPPPSTEPLSIGMVPRTDIVRYRRWAAEHKVSWVADLLPAALSIGSGMTGTLEAEVVSRIPQGASGRVRLDLPEGWADGPQQADYEVPGSGETTVSFTVRVPDDAAQGSYPVRLSAVPADGSGPAGQTVDGSGMIDVLPVMDLAPAAGPMVIDGDLADWAGIEPYAIPSDHIWSGSLPGGDDDCSAVFRAAYDQANLYVAVDVRDDAVVCNIAPDDIKGHWRSDAVEICVDPSGRSDNTLSVFKAGIFPGTTAGPEPRAARDADARQGVIEKTAPGMRVASRFTATGYVIETAIPWADMPGGAAPQTGETIGFNVVVYDGDETDAGPGANIGKARLAWSYRPSAQALPYYYGRAVVR
;
A
#
# COMPACT_ATOMS: atom_id res chain seq x y z
N MET A 1 24.46 61.14 68.08
CA MET A 1 24.76 61.62 66.71
C MET A 1 23.54 61.33 65.85
N ARG A 2 22.76 62.40 65.57
CA ARG A 2 21.59 62.56 64.66
C ARG A 2 20.48 61.49 64.76
N HIS A 3 19.54 61.69 65.69
CA HIS A 3 18.19 62.33 65.56
C HIS A 3 17.11 61.26 65.33
N GLU A 4 16.30 60.87 66.34
CA GLU A 4 15.04 61.53 66.80
C GLU A 4 13.98 61.60 65.68
N MET A 5 12.74 61.11 65.83
CA MET A 5 11.67 61.64 66.71
C MET A 5 10.47 60.64 66.63
N MET A 6 9.83 60.19 67.72
CA MET A 6 8.74 60.87 68.47
C MET A 6 7.62 61.41 67.56
N ARG A 7 6.32 61.27 67.81
CA ARG A 7 5.46 60.68 68.85
C ARG A 7 4.01 60.99 68.39
N ASP A 8 3.05 60.14 68.75
CA ASP A 8 1.63 60.40 69.05
C ASP A 8 0.90 61.62 68.47
N LEU A 9 -0.31 61.42 67.93
CA LEU A 9 -1.47 62.20 68.37
C LEU A 9 -2.82 61.53 68.04
N CYS A 10 -3.67 61.49 69.06
CA CYS A 10 -5.04 61.00 69.11
C CYS A 10 -6.03 61.69 68.14
N LEU A 11 -7.12 61.01 67.75
CA LEU A 11 -8.51 61.30 68.19
C LEU A 11 -9.58 60.56 67.34
N LEU A 12 -10.42 59.79 68.05
CA LEU A 12 -11.89 59.65 67.93
C LEU A 12 -12.54 59.23 66.59
N ALA A 13 -13.17 58.05 66.57
CA ALA A 13 -14.63 57.89 66.74
C ALA A 13 -15.07 56.42 66.63
N GLY A 14 -16.07 55.99 67.43
CA GLY A 14 -17.02 54.97 66.97
C GLY A 14 -17.08 53.58 67.66
N ARG A 15 -17.11 53.54 68.99
CA ARG A 15 -18.06 52.75 69.83
C ARG A 15 -18.67 51.40 69.32
N TRP A 16 -18.37 50.35 70.10
CA TRP A 16 -19.24 49.28 70.65
C TRP A 16 -19.41 47.89 69.98
N LEU A 17 -19.19 46.89 70.85
CA LEU A 17 -19.89 45.60 71.07
C LEU A 17 -19.53 44.34 70.24
N ALA A 18 -18.66 43.53 70.88
CA ALA A 18 -18.91 42.16 71.36
C ALA A 18 -18.91 40.93 70.42
N PHE A 19 -18.52 39.81 71.06
CA PHE A 19 -18.48 38.40 70.63
C PHE A 19 -17.35 38.07 69.65
N GLY A 20 -16.50 37.07 69.88
CA GLY A 20 -16.46 35.99 70.86
C GLY A 20 -15.60 34.89 70.21
N LEU A 21 -14.59 34.39 70.93
CA LEU A 21 -13.79 33.25 70.47
C LEU A 21 -14.72 32.06 70.22
N LEU A 22 -14.76 31.56 68.97
CA LEU A 22 -15.18 30.21 68.68
C LEU A 22 -14.02 29.50 67.99
N SER A 23 -13.29 28.73 68.80
CA SER A 23 -12.35 27.70 68.37
C SER A 23 -13.08 26.66 67.52
N LEU A 24 -12.92 26.73 66.20
CA LEU A 24 -13.30 25.64 65.30
C LEU A 24 -12.11 24.70 65.15
N THR A 25 -12.11 23.62 65.93
CA THR A 25 -11.35 22.40 65.64
C THR A 25 -11.97 21.77 64.39
N LEU A 26 -11.49 22.15 63.20
CA LEU A 26 -11.71 21.40 61.98
C LEU A 26 -10.90 20.09 62.09
N SER A 27 -11.53 19.08 62.69
CA SER A 27 -11.17 17.67 62.46
C SER A 27 -11.63 17.32 61.04
N GLY A 28 -10.96 17.91 60.05
CA GLY A 28 -11.03 17.45 58.68
C GLY A 28 -10.20 16.18 58.60
N SER A 29 -10.82 15.04 58.92
CA SER A 29 -10.34 13.76 58.41
C SER A 29 -10.48 13.83 56.89
N VAL A 30 -9.48 14.41 56.23
CA VAL A 30 -9.19 14.11 54.84
C VAL A 30 -8.86 12.63 54.86
N PHE A 31 -9.88 11.79 54.66
CA PHE A 31 -9.64 10.47 54.13
C PHE A 31 -8.98 10.73 52.79
N ALA A 32 -7.65 10.77 52.78
CA ALA A 32 -6.90 10.54 51.57
C ALA A 32 -7.48 9.25 51.03
N GLN A 33 -8.18 9.34 49.89
CA GLN A 33 -8.52 8.11 49.17
C GLN A 33 -7.22 7.33 49.06
N PRO A 34 -7.21 6.03 49.43
CA PRO A 34 -6.02 5.23 49.23
C PRO A 34 -5.60 5.46 47.78
N ILE A 35 -4.31 5.76 47.54
CA ILE A 35 -3.78 5.78 46.18
C ILE A 35 -4.27 4.48 45.57
N GLU A 36 -5.22 4.55 44.65
CA GLU A 36 -5.75 3.39 43.97
C GLU A 36 -4.51 2.71 43.41
N GLN A 37 -4.18 1.55 43.96
CA GLN A 37 -2.88 0.93 43.74
C GLN A 37 -2.84 0.59 42.26
N MET A 38 -2.27 1.51 41.45
CA MET A 38 -2.28 1.40 40.01
C MET A 38 -1.56 0.11 39.69
N ARG A 39 -2.35 -0.89 39.32
CA ARG A 39 -1.83 -2.18 38.91
C ARG A 39 -1.08 -1.94 37.60
N SER A 40 0.01 -2.67 37.39
CA SER A 40 0.90 -2.47 36.23
C SER A 40 0.16 -2.52 34.89
N ASP A 41 -0.95 -3.25 34.84
CA ASP A 41 -1.80 -3.36 33.66
C ASP A 41 -2.54 -2.05 33.32
N HIS A 42 -2.80 -1.16 34.27
CA HIS A 42 -3.48 0.13 34.01
C HIS A 42 -2.55 1.17 33.35
N LEU A 43 -1.22 0.99 33.44
CA LEU A 43 -0.25 1.94 32.91
C LEU A 43 -0.25 2.01 31.38
N LEU A 44 -0.44 0.86 30.73
CA LEU A 44 -0.37 0.74 29.27
C LEU A 44 -1.74 0.73 28.59
N LYS A 45 -2.84 0.69 29.36
CA LYS A 45 -4.18 0.63 28.79
C LYS A 45 -4.48 1.90 27.97
N VAL A 46 -4.99 1.70 26.76
CA VAL A 46 -5.49 2.76 25.86
C VAL A 46 -6.95 2.54 25.48
N ASP A 47 -7.60 3.58 24.97
CA ASP A 47 -8.95 3.52 24.41
C ASP A 47 -8.90 3.27 22.89
N LEU A 48 -7.96 3.92 22.21
CA LEU A 48 -7.74 3.84 20.76
C LEU A 48 -6.36 3.23 20.45
N LEU A 49 -6.30 2.30 19.49
CA LEU A 49 -5.05 1.78 18.95
C LEU A 49 -5.05 1.88 17.44
N TYR A 50 -4.06 2.58 16.87
CA TYR A 50 -3.76 2.50 15.45
C TYR A 50 -2.69 1.43 15.19
N ILE A 51 -2.94 0.55 14.22
CA ILE A 51 -1.96 -0.45 13.76
C ILE A 51 -1.69 -0.20 12.27
N GLY A 52 -0.47 0.22 11.94
CA GLY A 52 -0.02 0.58 10.59
C GLY A 52 1.26 -0.14 10.18
N ALA A 53 1.71 0.04 8.93
CA ALA A 53 2.95 -0.58 8.47
C ALA A 53 4.16 0.33 8.77
N HIS A 54 4.10 1.60 8.37
CA HIS A 54 5.21 2.55 8.36
C HIS A 54 4.92 3.86 9.12
N PRO A 55 5.96 4.61 9.51
CA PRO A 55 5.82 5.97 10.03
C PRO A 55 5.32 6.96 8.99
N ASP A 56 4.05 7.37 9.09
CA ASP A 56 3.24 8.27 8.21
C ASP A 56 1.86 7.68 7.89
N ASP A 57 1.69 6.36 8.00
CA ASP A 57 0.42 5.69 7.71
C ASP A 57 -0.72 6.18 8.61
N GLU A 58 -0.42 6.62 9.83
CA GLU A 58 -1.43 7.15 10.76
C GLU A 58 -2.01 8.50 10.34
N SER A 59 -1.45 9.11 9.29
CA SER A 59 -1.94 10.35 8.69
C SER A 59 -3.42 10.32 8.33
N GLY A 60 -4.02 9.15 8.09
CA GLY A 60 -5.45 9.01 7.82
C GLY A 60 -6.37 9.14 9.05
N VAL A 61 -5.81 9.14 10.28
CA VAL A 61 -6.58 9.15 11.54
C VAL A 61 -6.21 10.32 12.46
N THR A 62 -5.17 11.08 12.11
CA THR A 62 -4.55 12.12 12.97
C THR A 62 -5.55 13.13 13.52
N ALA A 63 -6.44 13.68 12.69
CA ALA A 63 -7.36 14.73 13.14
C ALA A 63 -8.42 14.16 14.09
N THR A 64 -8.89 12.95 13.81
CA THR A 64 -9.85 12.23 14.68
C THR A 64 -9.19 11.86 16.01
N PHE A 65 -7.96 11.36 15.99
CA PHE A 65 -7.22 11.06 17.22
C PHE A 65 -6.96 12.33 18.04
N ALA A 66 -6.61 13.46 17.40
CA ALA A 66 -6.48 14.74 18.07
C ALA A 66 -7.75 15.14 18.83
N ARG A 67 -8.93 14.97 18.21
CA ARG A 67 -10.24 15.23 18.83
C ARG A 67 -10.47 14.36 20.07
N GLU A 68 -10.28 13.06 19.92
CA GLU A 68 -10.58 12.10 20.99
C GLU A 68 -9.59 12.23 22.16
N VAL A 69 -8.32 12.49 21.87
CA VAL A 69 -7.26 12.54 22.88
C VAL A 69 -7.18 13.89 23.56
N LEU A 70 -7.02 14.99 22.80
CA LEU A 70 -6.78 16.31 23.38
C LEU A 70 -8.02 16.88 24.08
N ASP A 71 -9.20 16.62 23.51
CA ASP A 71 -10.45 17.24 23.96
C ASP A 71 -11.46 16.22 24.52
N GLY A 72 -11.37 14.95 24.09
CA GLY A 72 -12.19 13.85 24.62
C GLY A 72 -11.59 13.14 25.84
N GLY A 73 -10.30 13.36 26.15
CA GLY A 73 -9.60 12.72 27.26
C GLY A 73 -9.28 11.24 27.05
N ALA A 74 -9.42 10.72 25.83
CA ALA A 74 -9.06 9.36 25.49
C ALA A 74 -7.54 9.16 25.51
N LYS A 75 -7.10 7.93 25.77
CA LYS A 75 -5.71 7.50 25.57
C LYS A 75 -5.59 6.76 24.25
N ALA A 76 -4.53 7.06 23.50
CA ALA A 76 -4.26 6.37 22.25
C ALA A 76 -2.81 5.85 22.18
N ALA A 77 -2.61 4.83 21.35
CA ALA A 77 -1.30 4.34 20.97
C ALA A 77 -1.22 4.05 19.47
N ILE A 78 0.01 4.01 18.96
CA ILE A 78 0.36 3.64 17.59
C ILE A 78 1.31 2.45 17.65
N VAL A 79 0.99 1.41 16.90
CA VAL A 79 1.87 0.25 16.68
C VAL A 79 2.18 0.18 15.19
N LEU A 80 3.46 0.22 14.85
CA LEU A 80 3.93 0.09 13.48
C LEU A 80 4.67 -1.22 13.30
N ILE A 81 4.44 -1.89 12.17
CA ILE A 81 5.11 -3.16 11.88
C ILE A 81 6.61 -2.92 11.64
N THR A 82 6.97 -1.83 10.95
CA THR A 82 8.35 -1.48 10.57
C THR A 82 8.73 -0.06 10.98
N ARG A 83 9.99 0.34 10.77
CA ARG A 83 10.44 1.74 10.96
C ARG A 83 10.43 2.56 9.66
N GLY A 84 9.92 2.01 8.56
CA GLY A 84 9.92 2.72 7.27
C GLY A 84 11.30 2.81 6.62
N GLU A 85 12.22 1.91 6.95
CA GLU A 85 13.61 1.93 6.53
C GLU A 85 13.85 1.62 5.04
N GLY A 86 12.87 1.01 4.38
CA GLY A 86 12.92 0.65 2.94
C GLY A 86 12.46 1.76 2.02
N GLY A 87 12.01 2.89 2.57
CA GLY A 87 11.55 4.05 1.82
C GLY A 87 12.65 4.94 1.26
N GLY A 88 12.26 5.91 0.43
CA GLY A 88 13.13 7.01 0.01
C GLY A 88 13.30 8.08 1.09
N ASN A 89 14.28 8.96 0.91
CA ASN A 89 14.55 10.10 1.80
C ASN A 89 14.58 11.41 1.00
N ALA A 90 13.60 12.29 1.26
CA ALA A 90 13.42 13.55 0.54
C ALA A 90 14.33 14.70 1.02
N ILE A 91 15.01 14.54 2.16
CA ILE A 91 15.81 15.61 2.79
C ILE A 91 17.25 15.20 3.13
N GLY A 92 17.67 13.99 2.76
CA GLY A 92 18.96 13.44 3.16
C GLY A 92 19.34 12.18 2.40
N ARG A 93 20.51 11.63 2.75
CA ARG A 93 21.09 10.45 2.09
C ARG A 93 20.87 9.16 2.88
N GLU A 94 20.39 9.25 4.13
CA GLU A 94 20.15 8.11 5.01
C GLU A 94 19.18 7.11 4.36
N LEU A 95 19.46 5.83 4.57
CA LEU A 95 18.66 4.70 4.14
C LEU A 95 18.67 3.61 5.20
N GLY A 96 17.81 2.61 5.01
CA GLY A 96 17.86 1.38 5.80
C GLY A 96 17.76 1.72 7.29
N PRO A 97 18.49 1.01 8.16
CA PRO A 97 18.38 1.22 9.60
C PRO A 97 18.55 2.68 10.05
N SER A 98 19.44 3.46 9.41
CA SER A 98 19.63 4.87 9.73
C SER A 98 18.42 5.73 9.37
N LEU A 99 17.76 5.46 8.24
CA LEU A 99 16.50 6.12 7.88
C LEU A 99 15.37 5.71 8.83
N GLY A 100 15.32 4.44 9.23
CA GLY A 100 14.34 3.97 10.20
C GLY A 100 14.43 4.69 11.56
N ILE A 101 15.65 4.93 12.06
CA ILE A 101 15.87 5.72 13.29
C ILE A 101 15.39 7.17 13.11
N LEU A 102 15.67 7.78 11.96
CA LEU A 102 15.21 9.12 11.64
C LEU A 102 13.67 9.18 11.61
N ARG A 103 13.02 8.25 10.90
CA ARG A 103 11.56 8.19 10.78
C ARG A 103 10.86 7.88 12.10
N GLU A 104 11.50 7.11 12.99
CA GLU A 104 11.02 6.94 14.36
C GLU A 104 10.98 8.29 15.10
N ALA A 105 12.01 9.13 14.96
CA ALA A 105 11.99 10.47 15.55
C ALA A 105 10.91 11.37 14.92
N GLU A 106 10.67 11.26 13.61
CA GLU A 106 9.62 12.02 12.90
C GLU A 106 8.22 11.66 13.40
N ILE A 107 7.86 10.37 13.46
CA ILE A 107 6.52 9.98 13.94
C ILE A 107 6.33 10.31 15.41
N ARG A 108 7.34 10.17 16.28
CA ARG A 108 7.19 10.54 17.70
C ARG A 108 6.90 12.04 17.86
N ARG A 109 7.52 12.89 17.04
CA ARG A 109 7.21 14.34 17.01
C ARG A 109 5.84 14.62 16.43
N SER A 110 5.47 13.93 15.33
CA SER A 110 4.12 14.00 14.75
C SER A 110 3.06 13.63 15.79
N ALA A 111 3.22 12.49 16.45
CA ALA A 111 2.29 11.93 17.43
C ALA A 111 2.05 12.84 18.63
N ALA A 112 3.10 13.49 19.13
CA ALA A 112 3.01 14.46 20.20
C ALA A 112 2.12 15.67 19.85
N GLU A 113 2.05 16.10 18.58
CA GLU A 113 1.21 17.25 18.19
C GLU A 113 -0.29 17.03 18.42
N TYR A 114 -0.73 15.77 18.38
CA TYR A 114 -2.11 15.35 18.63
C TYR A 114 -2.28 14.53 19.92
N GLY A 115 -1.30 14.61 20.83
CA GLY A 115 -1.39 14.08 22.20
C GLY A 115 -1.09 12.59 22.37
N VAL A 116 -0.49 11.93 21.37
CA VAL A 116 -0.18 10.50 21.43
C VAL A 116 1.30 10.29 21.73
N ASP A 117 1.61 9.83 22.94
CA ASP A 117 2.99 9.58 23.39
C ASP A 117 3.44 8.12 23.21
N LEU A 118 2.50 7.21 23.01
CA LEU A 118 2.74 5.76 22.94
C LEU A 118 2.90 5.30 21.49
N VAL A 119 4.14 5.28 21.00
CA VAL A 119 4.50 4.76 19.67
C VAL A 119 5.45 3.57 19.80
N TYR A 120 5.05 2.42 19.25
CA TYR A 120 5.76 1.15 19.30
C TYR A 120 6.06 0.60 17.91
N PHE A 121 7.14 -0.17 17.80
CA PHE A 121 7.60 -0.82 16.58
C PHE A 121 7.70 -2.33 16.81
N LEU A 122 7.28 -3.14 15.84
CA LEU A 122 7.40 -4.60 15.93
C LEU A 122 8.74 -5.14 15.37
N ASP A 123 9.57 -4.24 14.86
CA ASP A 123 10.91 -4.50 14.33
C ASP A 123 10.93 -5.47 13.14
N LYS A 124 9.88 -5.45 12.31
CA LYS A 124 9.91 -6.12 11.02
C LYS A 124 10.61 -5.27 9.98
N THR A 125 11.28 -5.93 9.05
CA THR A 125 12.00 -5.28 7.96
C THR A 125 11.03 -4.63 6.99
N ASP A 126 11.18 -3.33 6.78
CA ASP A 126 10.66 -2.67 5.58
C ASP A 126 11.62 -2.96 4.42
N PHE A 127 11.35 -4.02 3.66
CA PHE A 127 12.32 -4.51 2.69
C PHE A 127 12.39 -3.60 1.46
N PHE A 128 11.26 -3.15 0.89
CA PHE A 128 11.18 -2.21 -0.23
C PHE A 128 9.73 -2.03 -0.71
N TYR A 129 9.50 -1.16 -1.72
CA TYR A 129 8.18 -0.98 -2.33
C TYR A 129 7.67 -2.26 -2.99
N THR A 130 6.50 -2.73 -2.55
CA THR A 130 5.80 -3.87 -3.14
C THR A 130 4.29 -3.64 -3.09
N LEU A 131 3.56 -4.24 -4.02
CA LEU A 131 2.09 -4.35 -3.98
C LEU A 131 1.62 -5.76 -3.61
N SER A 132 2.56 -6.68 -3.32
CA SER A 132 2.27 -8.07 -3.02
C SER A 132 2.18 -8.31 -1.51
N ASP A 133 1.01 -8.77 -1.08
CA ASP A 133 0.79 -9.33 0.24
C ASP A 133 1.65 -10.58 0.47
N GLN A 134 1.74 -11.47 -0.51
CA GLN A 134 2.51 -12.70 -0.40
C GLN A 134 4.01 -12.43 -0.17
N ALA A 135 4.60 -11.53 -0.96
CA ALA A 135 6.00 -11.11 -0.74
C ALA A 135 6.21 -10.59 0.69
N THR A 136 5.22 -9.87 1.23
CA THR A 136 5.27 -9.36 2.60
C THR A 136 5.19 -10.48 3.62
N TYR A 137 4.29 -11.45 3.46
CA TYR A 137 4.23 -12.61 4.34
C TYR A 137 5.51 -13.46 4.31
N ASP A 138 6.13 -13.60 3.14
CA ASP A 138 7.37 -14.36 2.99
C ASP A 138 8.53 -13.71 3.77
N VAL A 139 8.59 -12.38 3.81
CA VAL A 139 9.65 -11.65 4.52
C VAL A 139 9.33 -11.48 6.02
N TRP A 140 8.10 -11.12 6.36
CA TRP A 140 7.72 -10.87 7.76
C TRP A 140 7.46 -12.18 8.52
N GLY A 141 7.03 -13.25 7.86
CA GLY A 141 6.61 -14.48 8.53
C GLY A 141 5.29 -14.27 9.29
N TYR A 142 4.24 -14.96 8.84
CA TYR A 142 2.88 -14.80 9.37
C TYR A 142 2.77 -14.98 10.89
N GLU A 143 3.21 -16.13 11.41
CA GLU A 143 2.99 -16.51 12.82
C GLU A 143 3.73 -15.58 13.81
N ASP A 144 5.01 -15.29 13.56
CA ASP A 144 5.78 -14.38 14.42
C ASP A 144 5.19 -12.96 14.40
N THR A 145 4.79 -12.47 13.23
CA THR A 145 4.23 -11.11 13.12
C THR A 145 2.87 -11.02 13.79
N LEU A 146 1.97 -11.97 13.54
CA LEU A 146 0.66 -12.02 14.19
C LEU A 146 0.82 -12.10 15.71
N GLY A 147 1.72 -12.97 16.20
CA GLY A 147 2.00 -13.12 17.62
C GLY A 147 2.44 -11.82 18.27
N ARG A 148 3.31 -11.03 17.60
CA ARG A 148 3.72 -9.70 18.08
C ARG A 148 2.57 -8.71 18.12
N VAL A 149 1.69 -8.69 17.11
CA VAL A 149 0.50 -7.83 17.10
C VAL A 149 -0.44 -8.22 18.24
N VAL A 150 -0.71 -9.51 18.43
CA VAL A 150 -1.54 -10.04 19.53
C VAL A 150 -0.97 -9.66 20.90
N ARG A 151 0.36 -9.76 21.07
CA ARG A 151 1.05 -9.32 22.30
C ARG A 151 0.77 -7.84 22.59
N MET A 152 0.88 -6.98 21.58
CA MET A 152 0.59 -5.55 21.73
C MET A 152 -0.88 -5.28 22.09
N VAL A 153 -1.83 -5.99 21.49
CA VAL A 153 -3.25 -5.86 21.83
C VAL A 153 -3.52 -6.29 23.28
N ARG A 154 -2.90 -7.39 23.76
CA ARG A 154 -3.04 -7.86 25.14
C ARG A 154 -2.38 -6.93 26.18
N LEU A 155 -1.28 -6.27 25.81
CA LEU A 155 -0.61 -5.27 26.66
C LEU A 155 -1.39 -3.95 26.73
N LEU A 156 -1.74 -3.40 25.57
CA LEU A 156 -2.37 -2.08 25.43
C LEU A 156 -3.87 -2.10 25.69
N ARG A 157 -4.51 -3.26 25.57
CA ARG A 157 -5.93 -3.49 25.90
C ARG A 157 -6.87 -2.41 25.33
N PRO A 158 -6.82 -2.13 24.02
CA PRO A 158 -7.63 -1.08 23.39
C PRO A 158 -9.11 -1.43 23.38
N GLU A 159 -9.98 -0.43 23.56
CA GLU A 159 -11.42 -0.62 23.29
C GLU A 159 -11.70 -0.59 21.78
N VAL A 160 -10.97 0.22 21.01
CA VAL A 160 -11.12 0.34 19.55
C VAL A 160 -9.76 0.21 18.85
N ILE A 161 -9.72 -0.64 17.82
CA ILE A 161 -8.60 -0.74 16.87
C ILE A 161 -8.96 -0.01 15.58
N VAL A 162 -8.02 0.75 15.03
CA VAL A 162 -8.09 1.33 13.69
C VAL A 162 -6.89 0.84 12.89
N THR A 163 -7.11 0.43 11.65
CA THR A 163 -6.04 -0.03 10.74
C THR A 163 -6.37 0.35 9.29
N MET A 164 -5.50 0.00 8.36
CA MET A 164 -5.61 0.36 6.94
C MET A 164 -6.56 -0.52 6.15
N TRP A 165 -6.68 -0.24 4.85
CA TRP A 165 -7.35 -1.12 3.91
C TRP A 165 -6.55 -2.42 3.67
N PRO A 166 -7.13 -3.62 3.94
CA PRO A 166 -6.42 -4.90 3.83
C PRO A 166 -6.35 -5.50 2.43
N GLY A 167 -7.08 -4.92 1.46
CA GLY A 167 -7.25 -5.50 0.13
C GLY A 167 -6.21 -5.01 -0.89
N PRO A 168 -6.07 -5.72 -2.03
CA PRO A 168 -5.21 -5.35 -3.15
C PRO A 168 -5.38 -3.91 -3.64
N GLY A 169 -4.34 -3.39 -4.30
CA GLY A 169 -4.27 -2.02 -4.82
C GLY A 169 -3.62 -1.01 -3.89
N THR A 170 -3.13 -1.46 -2.73
CA THR A 170 -2.29 -0.69 -1.80
C THR A 170 -0.94 -1.38 -1.61
N HIS A 171 0.02 -0.70 -0.98
CA HIS A 171 1.31 -1.28 -0.62
C HIS A 171 1.14 -2.64 0.10
N GLY A 172 1.93 -3.65 -0.25
CA GLY A 172 1.83 -5.02 0.31
C GLY A 172 1.96 -5.04 1.83
N HIS A 173 2.89 -4.25 2.38
CA HIS A 173 2.99 -4.00 3.82
C HIS A 173 1.69 -3.47 4.43
N HIS A 174 0.97 -2.60 3.73
CA HIS A 174 -0.28 -2.04 4.25
C HIS A 174 -1.38 -3.11 4.28
N GLN A 175 -1.45 -3.91 3.22
CA GLN A 175 -2.37 -5.04 3.14
C GLN A 175 -2.14 -5.99 4.32
N VAL A 176 -0.90 -6.43 4.53
CA VAL A 176 -0.58 -7.39 5.60
C VAL A 176 -0.74 -6.79 6.99
N ALA A 177 -0.30 -5.55 7.24
CA ALA A 177 -0.50 -4.91 8.55
C ALA A 177 -1.99 -4.83 8.92
N ALA A 178 -2.85 -4.47 7.97
CA ALA A 178 -4.29 -4.40 8.18
C ALA A 178 -4.93 -5.79 8.37
N ARG A 179 -4.45 -6.81 7.64
CA ARG A 179 -4.92 -8.19 7.83
C ARG A 179 -4.56 -8.71 9.22
N LEU A 180 -3.30 -8.57 9.62
CA LEU A 180 -2.83 -8.99 10.94
C LEU A 180 -3.53 -8.24 12.09
N ALA A 181 -3.82 -6.94 11.93
CA ALA A 181 -4.61 -6.18 12.90
C ALA A 181 -6.05 -6.72 13.03
N THR A 182 -6.66 -7.10 11.92
CA THR A 182 -8.03 -7.67 11.87
C THR A 182 -8.11 -9.05 12.51
N GLU A 183 -7.05 -9.84 12.37
CA GLU A 183 -6.89 -11.15 12.99
C GLU A 183 -6.64 -11.03 14.49
N ALA A 184 -5.72 -10.13 14.89
CA ALA A 184 -5.40 -9.87 16.28
C ALA A 184 -6.60 -9.38 17.10
N PHE A 185 -7.57 -8.70 16.49
CA PHE A 185 -8.84 -8.34 17.14
C PHE A 185 -9.58 -9.54 17.74
N THR A 186 -9.51 -10.70 17.08
CA THR A 186 -10.13 -11.94 17.57
C THR A 186 -9.12 -12.79 18.35
N ALA A 187 -7.90 -12.97 17.83
CA ALA A 187 -6.89 -13.83 18.44
C ALA A 187 -6.43 -13.36 19.83
N ALA A 188 -6.45 -12.05 20.12
CA ALA A 188 -6.07 -11.54 21.45
C ALA A 188 -7.03 -11.99 22.56
N ALA A 189 -8.27 -12.34 22.23
CA ALA A 189 -9.28 -12.81 23.18
C ALA A 189 -9.24 -14.34 23.41
N ASP A 190 -8.57 -15.07 22.53
CA ASP A 190 -8.49 -16.52 22.56
C ASP A 190 -7.25 -16.99 23.34
N PRO A 191 -7.39 -17.73 24.47
CA PRO A 191 -6.25 -18.21 25.23
C PRO A 191 -5.45 -19.31 24.52
N GLU A 192 -6.01 -19.98 23.51
CA GLU A 192 -5.31 -21.02 22.73
C GLU A 192 -4.39 -20.41 21.66
N GLN A 193 -4.59 -19.14 21.32
CA GLN A 193 -3.74 -18.38 20.40
C GLN A 193 -2.55 -17.79 21.15
N PHE A 194 -1.33 -18.21 20.77
CA PHE A 194 -0.07 -17.78 21.41
C PHE A 194 -0.07 -17.99 22.95
N PRO A 195 -0.25 -19.22 23.45
CA PRO A 195 -0.43 -19.51 24.88
C PRO A 195 0.80 -19.13 25.73
N ALA A 196 2.01 -19.19 25.16
CA ALA A 196 3.24 -18.75 25.84
C ALA A 196 3.18 -17.30 26.33
N GLN A 197 2.45 -16.41 25.65
CA GLN A 197 2.24 -15.04 26.14
C GLN A 197 1.44 -14.97 27.44
N ILE A 198 0.58 -15.96 27.69
CA ILE A 198 -0.22 -16.07 28.91
C ILE A 198 0.55 -16.84 29.98
N GLU A 199 1.18 -17.95 29.60
CA GLU A 199 1.86 -18.86 30.54
C GLU A 199 3.22 -18.31 31.01
N ASP A 200 4.02 -17.76 30.10
CA ASP A 200 5.39 -17.31 30.38
C ASP A 200 5.48 -15.81 30.66
N GLU A 201 4.68 -15.00 29.96
CA GLU A 201 4.66 -13.53 30.11
C GLU A 201 3.51 -13.02 31.01
N TYR A 202 2.63 -13.91 31.47
CA TYR A 202 1.49 -13.60 32.34
C TYR A 202 0.53 -12.54 31.78
N LEU A 203 0.42 -12.45 30.44
CA LEU A 203 -0.57 -11.58 29.81
C LEU A 203 -1.98 -12.17 29.98
N ARG A 204 -2.99 -11.30 29.95
CA ARG A 204 -4.39 -11.72 29.91
C ARG A 204 -4.91 -11.62 28.49
N THR A 205 -5.89 -12.46 28.18
CA THR A 205 -6.68 -12.26 26.98
C THR A 205 -7.38 -10.91 27.02
N TRP A 206 -7.56 -10.32 25.85
CA TRP A 206 -8.25 -9.06 25.70
C TRP A 206 -9.05 -9.05 24.41
N GLN A 207 -10.31 -8.66 24.51
CA GLN A 207 -11.22 -8.52 23.38
C GLN A 207 -11.49 -7.04 23.15
N PRO A 208 -10.90 -6.41 22.11
CA PRO A 208 -11.31 -5.09 21.67
C PRO A 208 -12.78 -5.10 21.25
N VAL A 209 -13.45 -3.95 21.37
CA VAL A 209 -14.90 -3.83 21.15
C VAL A 209 -15.21 -3.50 19.70
N LYS A 210 -14.41 -2.65 19.04
CA LYS A 210 -14.62 -2.27 17.63
C LYS A 210 -13.34 -2.29 16.82
N LEU A 211 -13.47 -2.59 15.53
CA LEU A 211 -12.40 -2.47 14.54
C LEU A 211 -12.86 -1.62 13.35
N TYR A 212 -12.06 -0.63 12.98
CA TYR A 212 -12.29 0.23 11.83
C TYR A 212 -11.16 0.14 10.80
N TYR A 213 -11.51 0.22 9.53
CA TYR A 213 -10.55 0.59 8.47
C TYR A 213 -10.62 2.09 8.20
N ASN A 214 -9.49 2.79 8.15
CA ASN A 214 -9.44 4.20 7.73
C ASN A 214 -9.53 4.33 6.19
N ALA A 215 -10.64 3.86 5.62
CA ALA A 215 -10.86 3.77 4.20
C ALA A 215 -12.16 4.48 3.79
N ARG A 216 -12.09 5.27 2.71
CA ARG A 216 -13.26 5.94 2.11
C ARG A 216 -14.01 4.98 1.17
N ARG A 217 -14.80 4.08 1.74
CA ARG A 217 -15.60 3.08 1.00
C ARG A 217 -17.07 3.08 1.43
N LEU A 218 -17.90 2.27 0.76
CA LEU A 218 -19.31 2.12 1.12
C LEU A 218 -19.44 1.72 2.60
N GLY A 219 -20.34 2.38 3.34
CA GLY A 219 -20.51 2.17 4.78
C GLY A 219 -19.49 2.92 5.66
N ALA A 220 -18.55 3.66 5.07
CA ALA A 220 -17.64 4.50 5.85
C ALA A 220 -18.39 5.69 6.48
N VAL A 221 -18.06 5.92 7.74
CA VAL A 221 -18.40 7.08 8.53
C VAL A 221 -17.41 8.19 8.24
N PHE A 222 -17.88 9.44 8.14
CA PHE A 222 -17.03 10.60 7.91
C PHE A 222 -17.00 11.49 9.15
N ILE A 223 -15.83 11.65 9.77
CA ILE A 223 -15.63 12.52 10.93
C ILE A 223 -15.06 13.86 10.43
N PRO A 224 -15.79 14.99 10.58
CA PRO A 224 -15.31 16.30 10.16
C PRO A 224 -14.02 16.70 10.88
N THR A 225 -13.12 17.37 10.17
CA THR A 225 -11.83 17.83 10.72
C THR A 225 -11.77 19.34 10.91
N GLY A 226 -12.77 20.08 10.41
CA GLY A 226 -12.82 21.55 10.51
C GLY A 226 -13.28 22.11 11.87
N ASP A 227 -13.77 21.26 12.78
CA ASP A 227 -14.12 21.70 14.13
C ASP A 227 -12.87 22.22 14.87
N ILE A 228 -13.02 23.27 15.67
CA ILE A 228 -11.94 23.85 16.48
C ILE A 228 -11.75 23.04 17.76
N SER A 229 -10.51 22.63 18.03
CA SER A 229 -10.07 22.07 19.30
C SER A 229 -10.10 23.14 20.39
N PRO A 230 -10.90 22.97 21.46
CA PRO A 230 -10.92 23.92 22.58
C PRO A 230 -9.58 24.02 23.33
N SER A 231 -8.80 22.93 23.39
CA SER A 231 -7.51 22.92 24.09
C SER A 231 -6.37 23.57 23.28
N ARG A 232 -6.43 23.54 21.94
CA ARG A 232 -5.36 24.06 21.06
C ARG A 232 -5.71 25.35 20.34
N PHE A 233 -7.00 25.73 20.28
CA PHE A 233 -7.50 26.88 19.52
C PHE A 233 -7.18 26.81 18.01
N LEU A 234 -7.05 25.60 17.48
CA LEU A 234 -6.83 25.28 16.07
C LEU A 234 -7.91 24.29 15.61
N SER A 235 -8.25 24.29 14.33
CA SER A 235 -9.04 23.19 13.78
C SER A 235 -8.27 21.86 13.86
N TYR A 236 -8.96 20.73 13.99
CA TYR A 236 -8.29 19.43 13.95
C TYR A 236 -7.55 19.19 12.62
N ALA A 237 -8.02 19.79 11.52
CA ALA A 237 -7.33 19.81 10.24
C ALA A 237 -5.99 20.59 10.31
N GLU A 238 -5.93 21.72 11.02
CA GLU A 238 -4.68 22.46 11.24
C GLU A 238 -3.71 21.69 12.15
N ILE A 239 -4.21 21.07 13.22
CA ILE A 239 -3.40 20.20 14.09
C ILE A 239 -2.80 19.06 13.28
N LYS A 240 -3.61 18.38 12.45
CA LYS A 240 -3.14 17.37 11.52
C LYS A 240 -2.07 17.91 10.57
N SER A 241 -2.29 19.06 9.94
CA SER A 241 -1.27 19.66 9.06
C SER A 241 0.03 19.93 9.81
N LEU A 242 -0.01 20.42 11.06
CA LEU A 242 1.20 20.62 11.87
C LEU A 242 1.92 19.30 12.16
N ALA A 243 1.18 18.27 12.55
CA ALA A 243 1.72 16.93 12.78
C ALA A 243 2.42 16.37 11.54
N LEU A 244 1.73 16.38 10.39
CA LEU A 244 2.22 15.82 9.13
C LEU A 244 3.50 16.48 8.60
N ARG A 245 3.74 17.76 8.91
CA ARG A 245 4.98 18.45 8.54
C ARG A 245 6.24 17.88 9.21
N ASN A 246 6.10 17.04 10.23
CA ASN A 246 7.23 16.33 10.83
C ASN A 246 7.78 15.22 9.93
N PHE A 247 7.00 14.69 8.98
CA PHE A 247 7.44 13.67 8.02
C PHE A 247 8.23 14.28 6.86
N ARG A 248 9.37 14.90 7.17
CA ARG A 248 10.20 15.63 6.21
C ARG A 248 10.95 14.66 5.29
N SER A 249 11.39 13.51 5.80
CA SER A 249 11.96 12.44 4.99
C SER A 249 10.99 11.91 3.93
N GLN A 250 9.67 12.04 4.18
CA GLN A 250 8.61 11.69 3.23
C GLN A 250 8.16 12.88 2.36
N GLY A 251 8.74 14.06 2.56
CA GLY A 251 8.43 15.29 1.82
C GLY A 251 7.08 15.91 2.18
N PHE A 252 6.46 15.53 3.30
CA PHE A 252 5.14 16.04 3.69
C PHE A 252 5.20 17.52 4.07
N ASP A 253 6.35 18.04 4.52
CA ASP A 253 6.54 19.47 4.82
C ASP A 253 6.30 20.39 3.61
N ARG A 254 6.49 19.87 2.39
CA ARG A 254 6.21 20.59 1.13
C ARG A 254 4.73 20.57 0.73
N ARG A 255 3.95 19.60 1.24
CA ARG A 255 2.55 19.36 0.84
C ARG A 255 1.54 19.74 1.92
N ALA A 256 1.86 19.53 3.20
CA ALA A 256 1.03 19.86 4.34
C ALA A 256 1.17 21.36 4.67
N THR A 257 0.17 22.16 4.27
CA THR A 257 0.14 23.60 4.52
C THR A 257 -0.60 23.94 5.81
N VAL A 258 -0.26 25.09 6.40
CA VAL A 258 -1.00 25.70 7.52
C VAL A 258 -1.30 27.15 7.14
N PRO A 259 -2.58 27.55 6.93
CA PRO A 259 -3.78 26.70 7.05
C PRO A 259 -3.82 25.58 5.98
N PRO A 260 -4.53 24.46 6.23
CA PRO A 260 -4.67 23.38 5.27
C PRO A 260 -5.44 23.83 4.03
N ARG A 261 -5.09 23.29 2.87
CA ARG A 261 -5.82 23.54 1.60
C ARG A 261 -7.28 23.09 1.66
N SER A 262 -7.59 22.07 2.47
CA SER A 262 -8.95 21.62 2.74
C SER A 262 -9.07 21.00 4.15
N ALA A 263 -10.24 21.16 4.77
CA ALA A 263 -10.61 20.49 6.02
C ALA A 263 -11.50 19.27 5.72
N GLY A 264 -11.03 18.39 4.83
CA GLY A 264 -11.74 17.17 4.46
C GLY A 264 -11.97 16.24 5.66
N ALA A 265 -13.13 15.59 5.73
CA ALA A 265 -13.42 14.60 6.76
C ALA A 265 -12.51 13.37 6.63
N GLU A 266 -12.16 12.77 7.77
CA GLU A 266 -11.52 11.45 7.81
C GLU A 266 -12.59 10.35 7.75
N ALA A 267 -12.31 9.26 7.04
CA ALA A 267 -13.27 8.21 6.73
C ALA A 267 -12.94 6.91 7.44
N PHE A 268 -13.93 6.30 8.09
CA PHE A 268 -13.78 5.11 8.92
C PHE A 268 -14.87 4.08 8.62
N MET A 269 -14.49 2.90 8.16
CA MET A 269 -15.37 1.79 7.87
C MET A 269 -15.40 0.86 9.08
N LEU A 270 -16.52 0.77 9.80
CA LEU A 270 -16.67 -0.18 10.91
C LEU A 270 -16.76 -1.60 10.34
N VAL A 271 -15.83 -2.49 10.72
CA VAL A 271 -15.74 -3.85 10.14
C VAL A 271 -15.88 -4.99 11.13
N LYS A 272 -15.62 -4.76 12.41
CA LYS A 272 -16.02 -5.65 13.50
C LYS A 272 -16.53 -4.83 14.68
N THR A 273 -17.54 -5.33 15.37
CA THR A 273 -18.05 -4.70 16.59
C THR A 273 -18.64 -5.76 17.52
N LEU A 274 -18.54 -5.54 18.82
CA LEU A 274 -19.30 -6.28 19.83
C LEU A 274 -20.52 -5.52 20.33
N VAL A 275 -20.70 -4.27 19.95
CA VAL A 275 -21.87 -3.47 20.34
C VAL A 275 -22.71 -3.14 19.11
N PRO A 276 -24.05 -3.08 19.22
CA PRO A 276 -24.91 -2.68 18.11
C PRO A 276 -24.45 -1.35 17.51
N PRO A 277 -24.32 -1.24 16.18
CA PRO A 277 -24.01 0.03 15.54
C PRO A 277 -25.05 1.09 15.90
N SER A 278 -24.62 2.24 16.41
CA SER A 278 -25.53 3.36 16.66
C SER A 278 -25.62 4.27 15.44
N SER A 279 -26.84 4.68 15.10
CA SER A 279 -27.13 5.71 14.09
C SER A 279 -26.98 7.14 14.63
N SER A 280 -26.80 7.31 15.96
CA SER A 280 -26.73 8.63 16.59
C SER A 280 -25.32 9.21 16.53
N GLY A 281 -25.12 10.26 15.72
CA GLY A 281 -24.07 11.26 15.91
C GLY A 281 -22.64 10.78 15.68
N LEU A 282 -22.31 10.51 14.42
CA LEU A 282 -21.00 10.07 13.93
C LEU A 282 -19.88 11.14 14.06
N LYS A 283 -19.55 11.55 15.27
CA LYS A 283 -18.43 12.47 15.57
C LYS A 283 -17.27 11.81 16.32
N THR A 284 -17.43 10.54 16.70
CA THR A 284 -16.49 9.82 17.55
C THR A 284 -16.41 8.35 17.17
N LEU A 285 -15.23 7.75 17.34
CA LEU A 285 -15.01 6.31 17.19
C LEU A 285 -15.41 5.53 18.46
N LEU A 286 -15.42 6.20 19.61
CA LEU A 286 -15.68 5.64 20.94
C LEU A 286 -17.17 5.62 21.31
N GLY A 287 -18.05 6.25 20.53
CA GLY A 287 -19.47 6.33 20.89
C GLY A 287 -20.18 4.96 20.94
N GLY A 288 -20.93 4.67 22.00
CA GLY A 288 -21.73 3.44 22.12
C GLY A 288 -20.97 2.22 22.67
N LEU A 289 -19.77 2.40 23.22
CA LEU A 289 -19.00 1.31 23.86
C LEU A 289 -19.71 0.73 25.10
N GLU A 290 -20.58 1.52 25.72
CA GLU A 290 -21.45 1.17 26.86
C GLU A 290 -22.62 0.24 26.52
N GLY A 291 -22.85 -0.07 25.25
CA GLY A 291 -23.90 -1.01 24.83
C GLY A 291 -23.67 -2.46 25.28
N PRO A 292 -24.71 -3.32 25.24
CA PRO A 292 -24.55 -4.74 25.53
C PRO A 292 -23.59 -5.37 24.52
N ARG A 293 -22.63 -6.16 25.02
CA ARG A 293 -21.64 -6.85 24.20
C ARG A 293 -22.20 -8.18 23.66
N ASP A 294 -22.10 -8.37 22.36
CA ASP A 294 -22.53 -9.55 21.61
C ASP A 294 -21.48 -9.90 20.54
N SER A 295 -20.81 -11.04 20.71
CA SER A 295 -19.79 -11.55 19.79
C SER A 295 -20.35 -12.21 18.52
N SER A 296 -21.67 -12.34 18.42
CA SER A 296 -22.34 -12.87 17.23
C SER A 296 -22.63 -11.81 16.16
N ILE A 297 -22.42 -10.52 16.46
CA ILE A 297 -22.64 -9.43 15.50
C ILE A 297 -21.69 -9.59 14.30
N VAL A 298 -22.29 -9.69 13.12
CA VAL A 298 -21.60 -9.62 11.82
C VAL A 298 -22.07 -8.36 11.12
N LEU A 299 -21.12 -7.57 10.61
CA LEU A 299 -21.41 -6.34 9.88
C LEU A 299 -21.47 -6.58 8.37
N GLY A 300 -22.01 -5.60 7.66
CA GLY A 300 -22.25 -5.67 6.22
C GLY A 300 -23.61 -6.27 5.86
N PRO A 301 -23.99 -6.24 4.57
CA PRO A 301 -25.13 -7.01 4.11
C PRO A 301 -24.96 -8.49 4.47
N PRO A 302 -26.07 -9.22 4.75
CA PRO A 302 -25.97 -10.67 4.88
C PRO A 302 -25.33 -11.25 3.60
N PRO A 303 -24.62 -12.39 3.71
CA PRO A 303 -24.14 -13.09 2.54
C PRO A 303 -25.26 -13.22 1.52
N SER A 304 -24.94 -13.00 0.23
CA SER A 304 -25.93 -13.11 -0.83
C SER A 304 -26.69 -14.44 -0.70
N THR A 305 -28.01 -14.33 -0.58
CA THR A 305 -28.94 -15.47 -0.58
C THR A 305 -29.35 -15.85 -1.99
N GLU A 306 -28.76 -15.22 -3.01
CA GLU A 306 -29.03 -15.57 -4.39
C GLU A 306 -28.74 -17.07 -4.58
N PRO A 307 -29.72 -17.83 -5.10
CA PRO A 307 -29.60 -19.28 -5.22
C PRO A 307 -28.51 -19.69 -6.21
N LEU A 308 -28.17 -18.78 -7.14
CA LEU A 308 -27.13 -18.95 -8.13
C LEU A 308 -26.38 -17.62 -8.28
N SER A 309 -25.05 -17.67 -8.40
CA SER A 309 -24.20 -16.53 -8.74
C SER A 309 -23.13 -16.92 -9.75
N ILE A 310 -22.73 -15.99 -10.60
CA ILE A 310 -21.61 -16.16 -11.54
C ILE A 310 -20.61 -15.01 -11.39
N GLY A 311 -19.33 -15.33 -11.45
CA GLY A 311 -18.25 -14.35 -11.47
C GLY A 311 -17.08 -14.82 -12.31
N MET A 312 -16.24 -13.89 -12.74
CA MET A 312 -14.95 -14.26 -13.33
C MET A 312 -13.99 -14.61 -12.19
N VAL A 313 -13.30 -15.74 -12.31
CA VAL A 313 -12.20 -16.10 -11.39
C VAL A 313 -11.11 -15.04 -11.56
N PRO A 314 -10.78 -14.27 -10.51
CA PRO A 314 -9.83 -13.19 -10.62
C PRO A 314 -8.40 -13.71 -10.51
N ARG A 315 -7.41 -12.82 -10.72
CA ARG A 315 -6.01 -13.07 -10.35
C ARG A 315 -5.84 -13.58 -8.91
N THR A 316 -4.73 -14.27 -8.68
CA THR A 316 -4.37 -14.92 -7.41
C THR A 316 -4.43 -13.99 -6.19
N ASP A 317 -4.05 -12.72 -6.33
CA ASP A 317 -4.07 -11.73 -5.25
C ASP A 317 -5.49 -11.44 -4.74
N ILE A 318 -6.47 -11.34 -5.64
CA ILE A 318 -7.87 -11.13 -5.29
C ILE A 318 -8.47 -12.42 -4.70
N VAL A 319 -8.13 -13.60 -5.24
CA VAL A 319 -8.55 -14.89 -4.68
C VAL A 319 -8.06 -15.04 -3.23
N ARG A 320 -6.77 -14.76 -2.98
CA ARG A 320 -6.19 -14.78 -1.63
C ARG A 320 -6.92 -13.83 -0.69
N TYR A 321 -7.19 -12.60 -1.13
CA TYR A 321 -7.91 -11.62 -0.31
C TYR A 321 -9.35 -12.03 0.03
N ARG A 322 -10.11 -12.55 -0.96
CA ARG A 322 -11.49 -13.02 -0.72
C ARG A 322 -11.53 -14.19 0.26
N ARG A 323 -10.61 -15.15 0.14
CA ARG A 323 -10.48 -16.27 1.09
C ARG A 323 -10.22 -15.76 2.50
N TRP A 324 -9.19 -14.92 2.65
CA TRP A 324 -8.86 -14.30 3.94
C TRP A 324 -10.06 -13.56 4.55
N ALA A 325 -10.78 -12.76 3.75
CA ALA A 325 -11.93 -12.00 4.23
C ALA A 325 -13.07 -12.91 4.71
N ALA A 326 -13.30 -14.05 4.03
CA ALA A 326 -14.28 -15.05 4.45
C ALA A 326 -13.87 -15.72 5.78
N GLU A 327 -12.62 -16.16 5.91
CA GLU A 327 -12.08 -16.79 7.12
C GLU A 327 -12.19 -15.89 8.35
N HIS A 328 -12.07 -14.57 8.17
CA HIS A 328 -12.14 -13.59 9.28
C HIS A 328 -13.47 -12.86 9.41
N LYS A 329 -14.53 -13.35 8.74
CA LYS A 329 -15.91 -12.82 8.81
C LYS A 329 -16.03 -11.34 8.42
N VAL A 330 -15.26 -10.92 7.42
CA VAL A 330 -15.26 -9.57 6.83
C VAL A 330 -15.46 -9.60 5.31
N SER A 331 -16.10 -10.66 4.79
CA SER A 331 -16.32 -10.90 3.36
C SER A 331 -17.02 -9.76 2.63
N TRP A 332 -17.95 -9.08 3.31
CA TRP A 332 -18.67 -7.92 2.76
C TRP A 332 -17.74 -6.75 2.37
N VAL A 333 -16.52 -6.72 2.92
CA VAL A 333 -15.49 -5.74 2.57
C VAL A 333 -14.76 -6.15 1.28
N ALA A 334 -14.76 -7.43 0.91
CA ALA A 334 -14.01 -7.97 -0.22
C ALA A 334 -14.74 -7.90 -1.57
N ASP A 335 -16.07 -7.79 -1.57
CA ASP A 335 -16.92 -7.76 -2.78
C ASP A 335 -16.76 -6.48 -3.64
N LEU A 336 -15.80 -5.62 -3.31
CA LEU A 336 -15.57 -4.32 -3.95
C LEU A 336 -14.47 -4.33 -5.03
N LEU A 337 -13.81 -5.46 -5.29
CA LEU A 337 -12.72 -5.54 -6.27
C LEU A 337 -13.17 -6.29 -7.54
N PRO A 338 -13.11 -5.65 -8.72
CA PRO A 338 -13.44 -6.31 -9.98
C PRO A 338 -12.44 -7.42 -10.27
N ALA A 339 -12.92 -8.54 -10.81
CA ALA A 339 -12.04 -9.58 -11.30
C ALA A 339 -11.31 -9.08 -12.56
N ALA A 340 -10.03 -9.44 -12.71
CA ALA A 340 -9.22 -9.07 -13.86
C ALA A 340 -8.35 -10.25 -14.32
N LEU A 341 -8.00 -10.28 -15.61
CA LEU A 341 -7.05 -11.21 -16.24
C LEU A 341 -6.19 -10.41 -17.22
N SER A 342 -4.90 -10.73 -17.37
CA SER A 342 -4.02 -10.03 -18.32
C SER A 342 -3.64 -10.90 -19.52
N ILE A 343 -3.84 -10.39 -20.74
CA ILE A 343 -3.57 -11.09 -22.01
C ILE A 343 -2.81 -10.14 -22.94
N GLY A 344 -1.80 -10.65 -23.65
CA GLY A 344 -1.07 -9.87 -24.66
C GLY A 344 -1.90 -9.63 -25.92
N SER A 345 -1.73 -8.49 -26.59
CA SER A 345 -2.28 -8.24 -27.91
C SER A 345 -1.86 -9.36 -28.90
N GLY A 346 -2.81 -9.88 -29.67
CA GLY A 346 -2.58 -11.00 -30.58
C GLY A 346 -2.49 -12.39 -29.93
N MET A 347 -2.42 -12.47 -28.60
CA MET A 347 -2.32 -13.72 -27.86
C MET A 347 -3.69 -14.27 -27.44
N THR A 348 -3.71 -15.57 -27.16
CA THR A 348 -4.86 -16.27 -26.60
C THR A 348 -4.66 -16.54 -25.11
N GLY A 349 -5.70 -16.30 -24.30
CA GLY A 349 -5.74 -16.59 -22.87
C GLY A 349 -6.99 -17.37 -22.47
N THR A 350 -6.98 -17.88 -21.24
CA THR A 350 -8.10 -18.63 -20.66
C THR A 350 -8.80 -17.78 -19.61
N LEU A 351 -10.09 -17.52 -19.82
CA LEU A 351 -10.97 -16.86 -18.86
C LEU A 351 -11.82 -17.93 -18.16
N GLU A 352 -11.77 -17.95 -16.84
CA GLU A 352 -12.55 -18.87 -16.02
C GLU A 352 -13.76 -18.17 -15.40
N ALA A 353 -14.94 -18.74 -15.60
CA ALA A 353 -16.19 -18.32 -14.99
C ALA A 353 -16.57 -19.29 -13.87
N GLU A 354 -16.62 -18.80 -12.65
CA GLU A 354 -17.07 -19.55 -11.48
C GLU A 354 -18.58 -19.39 -11.33
N VAL A 355 -19.28 -20.52 -11.29
CA VAL A 355 -20.72 -20.59 -11.00
C VAL A 355 -20.89 -21.23 -9.64
N VAL A 356 -21.47 -20.48 -8.70
CA VAL A 356 -21.76 -20.95 -7.35
C VAL A 356 -23.27 -21.19 -7.24
N SER A 357 -23.65 -22.39 -6.83
CA SER A 357 -25.04 -22.74 -6.55
C SER A 357 -25.22 -22.95 -5.06
N ARG A 358 -26.21 -22.28 -4.47
CA ARG A 358 -26.66 -22.54 -3.10
C ARG A 358 -27.86 -23.49 -3.06
N ILE A 359 -28.29 -24.00 -4.21
CA ILE A 359 -29.44 -24.90 -4.33
C ILE A 359 -29.02 -26.30 -3.86
N PRO A 360 -29.71 -26.90 -2.86
CA PRO A 360 -29.33 -28.20 -2.29
C PRO A 360 -29.27 -29.33 -3.31
N GLN A 361 -30.11 -29.29 -4.35
CA GLN A 361 -30.13 -30.30 -5.41
C GLN A 361 -29.08 -30.04 -6.51
N GLY A 362 -28.40 -28.90 -6.46
CA GLY A 362 -27.48 -28.44 -7.50
C GLY A 362 -28.16 -27.54 -8.52
N ALA A 363 -27.37 -27.03 -9.45
CA ALA A 363 -27.84 -26.22 -10.57
C ALA A 363 -27.15 -26.67 -11.85
N SER A 364 -27.85 -26.57 -12.98
CA SER A 364 -27.26 -26.81 -14.29
C SER A 364 -27.76 -25.76 -15.26
N GLY A 365 -27.08 -25.58 -16.38
CA GLY A 365 -27.55 -24.63 -17.38
C GLY A 365 -26.45 -24.24 -18.33
N ARG A 366 -26.53 -23.01 -18.82
CA ARG A 366 -25.56 -22.47 -19.77
C ARG A 366 -24.94 -21.18 -19.26
N VAL A 367 -23.62 -21.11 -19.32
CA VAL A 367 -22.87 -19.87 -19.18
C VAL A 367 -22.65 -19.27 -20.57
N ARG A 368 -22.76 -17.95 -20.66
CA ARG A 368 -22.39 -17.15 -21.83
C ARG A 368 -21.36 -16.10 -21.42
N LEU A 369 -20.33 -15.95 -22.25
CA LEU A 369 -19.33 -14.90 -22.16
C LEU A 369 -19.58 -13.88 -23.29
N ASP A 370 -19.77 -12.61 -22.92
CA ASP A 370 -19.82 -11.50 -23.87
C ASP A 370 -18.49 -10.75 -23.85
N LEU A 371 -17.79 -10.82 -24.98
CA LEU A 371 -16.49 -10.18 -25.23
C LEU A 371 -16.64 -8.94 -26.11
N PRO A 372 -15.62 -8.06 -26.14
CA PRO A 372 -15.48 -7.08 -27.21
C PRO A 372 -15.51 -7.74 -28.60
N GLU A 373 -15.97 -7.00 -29.60
CA GLU A 373 -16.09 -7.49 -30.97
C GLU A 373 -14.72 -7.97 -31.50
N GLY A 374 -14.67 -9.19 -32.04
CA GLY A 374 -13.47 -9.79 -32.61
C GLY A 374 -12.53 -10.52 -31.63
N TRP A 375 -12.87 -10.60 -30.33
CA TRP A 375 -11.97 -11.15 -29.30
C TRP A 375 -12.14 -12.65 -29.01
N ALA A 376 -12.94 -13.36 -29.81
CA ALA A 376 -13.28 -14.76 -29.55
C ALA A 376 -12.33 -15.73 -30.27
N ASP A 377 -11.95 -16.81 -29.59
CA ASP A 377 -11.16 -17.93 -30.15
C ASP A 377 -11.71 -19.27 -29.67
N GLY A 378 -13.01 -19.46 -29.88
CA GLY A 378 -13.76 -20.61 -29.41
C GLY A 378 -15.21 -20.29 -29.07
N PRO A 379 -15.97 -21.30 -28.59
CA PRO A 379 -17.35 -21.11 -28.20
C PRO A 379 -17.45 -20.13 -27.01
N GLN A 380 -18.35 -19.17 -27.13
CA GLN A 380 -18.65 -18.17 -26.09
C GLN A 380 -19.82 -18.59 -25.20
N GLN A 381 -20.19 -19.86 -25.28
CA GLN A 381 -21.22 -20.49 -24.48
C GLN A 381 -20.78 -21.91 -24.14
N ALA A 382 -20.99 -22.30 -22.90
CA ALA A 382 -20.70 -23.65 -22.43
C ALA A 382 -21.72 -24.03 -21.35
N ASP A 383 -22.04 -25.32 -21.29
CA ASP A 383 -22.94 -25.82 -20.27
C ASP A 383 -22.19 -25.96 -18.93
N TYR A 384 -22.90 -25.76 -17.82
CA TYR A 384 -22.36 -25.93 -16.48
C TYR A 384 -23.22 -26.90 -15.67
N GLU A 385 -22.58 -27.58 -14.73
CA GLU A 385 -23.23 -28.40 -13.72
C GLU A 385 -22.54 -28.15 -12.38
N VAL A 386 -23.33 -27.69 -11.40
CA VAL A 386 -22.90 -27.47 -10.03
C VAL A 386 -23.59 -28.52 -9.15
N PRO A 387 -22.84 -29.42 -8.51
CA PRO A 387 -23.43 -30.37 -7.57
C PRO A 387 -23.99 -29.64 -6.34
N GLY A 388 -24.94 -30.28 -5.64
CA GLY A 388 -25.69 -29.70 -4.51
C GLY A 388 -24.90 -28.77 -3.59
N SER A 389 -25.37 -27.52 -3.48
CA SER A 389 -24.74 -26.44 -2.68
C SER A 389 -23.21 -26.35 -2.84
N GLY A 390 -22.72 -26.31 -4.09
CA GLY A 390 -21.30 -26.22 -4.43
C GLY A 390 -20.96 -25.12 -5.43
N GLU A 391 -19.82 -25.28 -6.09
CA GLU A 391 -19.32 -24.40 -7.14
C GLU A 391 -18.71 -25.22 -8.30
N THR A 392 -18.66 -24.64 -9.48
CA THR A 392 -17.99 -25.22 -10.66
C THR A 392 -17.34 -24.11 -11.48
N THR A 393 -16.34 -24.44 -12.27
CA THR A 393 -15.66 -23.50 -13.16
C THR A 393 -15.87 -23.88 -14.62
N VAL A 394 -16.19 -22.88 -15.43
CA VAL A 394 -16.35 -23.00 -16.88
C VAL A 394 -15.28 -22.16 -17.57
N SER A 395 -14.45 -22.78 -18.40
CA SER A 395 -13.34 -22.10 -19.08
C SER A 395 -13.73 -21.65 -20.49
N PHE A 396 -13.36 -20.41 -20.83
CA PHE A 396 -13.49 -19.83 -22.16
C PHE A 396 -12.12 -19.46 -22.70
N THR A 397 -11.95 -19.64 -24.02
CA THR A 397 -10.74 -19.22 -24.73
C THR A 397 -10.99 -17.86 -25.39
N VAL A 398 -10.09 -16.92 -25.15
CA VAL A 398 -10.19 -15.52 -25.58
C VAL A 398 -8.93 -15.14 -26.34
N ARG A 399 -9.05 -14.67 -27.58
CA ARG A 399 -7.92 -14.13 -28.35
C ARG A 399 -8.07 -12.63 -28.47
N VAL A 400 -7.08 -11.90 -27.98
CA VAL A 400 -7.04 -10.45 -28.14
C VAL A 400 -6.57 -10.14 -29.57
N PRO A 401 -7.22 -9.23 -30.32
CA PRO A 401 -6.73 -8.78 -31.62
C PRO A 401 -5.31 -8.22 -31.55
N ASP A 402 -4.58 -8.35 -32.67
CA ASP A 402 -3.17 -7.92 -32.74
C ASP A 402 -3.02 -6.39 -32.59
N ASP A 403 -4.02 -5.62 -33.00
CA ASP A 403 -4.09 -4.16 -32.95
C ASP A 403 -4.83 -3.60 -31.72
N ALA A 404 -5.21 -4.46 -30.77
CA ALA A 404 -5.89 -4.01 -29.56
C ALA A 404 -4.97 -3.10 -28.73
N ALA A 405 -5.47 -1.89 -28.44
CA ALA A 405 -4.75 -0.95 -27.58
C ALA A 405 -4.56 -1.51 -26.16
N GLN A 406 -3.49 -1.07 -25.49
CA GLN A 406 -3.30 -1.39 -24.08
C GLN A 406 -4.42 -0.76 -23.24
N GLY A 407 -4.94 -1.49 -22.26
CA GLY A 407 -6.03 -0.99 -21.42
C GLY A 407 -6.79 -2.08 -20.70
N SER A 408 -7.84 -1.68 -19.99
CA SER A 408 -8.76 -2.60 -19.31
C SER A 408 -10.11 -2.60 -20.04
N TYR A 409 -10.51 -3.78 -20.51
CA TYR A 409 -11.71 -3.97 -21.31
C TYR A 409 -12.74 -4.78 -20.51
N PRO A 410 -13.96 -4.27 -20.32
CA PRO A 410 -14.98 -4.98 -19.57
C PRO A 410 -15.46 -6.22 -20.34
N VAL A 411 -15.66 -7.31 -19.61
CA VAL A 411 -16.33 -8.52 -20.09
C VAL A 411 -17.55 -8.80 -19.22
N ARG A 412 -18.56 -9.43 -19.81
CA ARG A 412 -19.78 -9.83 -19.09
C ARG A 412 -19.96 -11.33 -19.15
N LEU A 413 -20.38 -11.89 -18.02
CA LEU A 413 -20.74 -13.28 -17.88
C LEU A 413 -22.23 -13.34 -17.59
N SER A 414 -22.93 -14.32 -18.15
CA SER A 414 -24.31 -14.61 -17.76
C SER A 414 -24.50 -16.10 -17.60
N ALA A 415 -25.18 -16.52 -16.54
CA ALA A 415 -25.61 -17.88 -16.31
C ALA A 415 -27.13 -17.95 -16.46
N VAL A 416 -27.59 -18.82 -17.36
CA VAL A 416 -29.00 -19.13 -17.56
C VAL A 416 -29.25 -20.55 -17.03
N PRO A 417 -29.98 -20.71 -15.91
CA PRO A 417 -30.32 -22.03 -15.38
C PRO A 417 -31.20 -22.82 -16.35
N ALA A 418 -31.01 -24.14 -16.42
CA ALA A 418 -31.93 -25.04 -17.09
C ALA A 418 -33.23 -25.19 -16.28
N ASP A 419 -34.33 -25.52 -16.96
CA ASP A 419 -35.65 -25.68 -16.33
C ASP A 419 -35.60 -26.64 -15.12
N GLY A 420 -36.05 -26.15 -13.97
CA GLY A 420 -36.07 -26.93 -12.72
C GLY A 420 -34.76 -27.02 -11.95
N SER A 421 -33.68 -26.36 -12.41
CA SER A 421 -32.36 -26.35 -11.77
C SER A 421 -31.91 -24.97 -11.25
N GLY A 422 -32.87 -24.04 -11.12
CA GLY A 422 -32.67 -22.67 -10.64
C GLY A 422 -33.98 -21.88 -10.62
N PRO A 423 -33.97 -20.58 -10.25
CA PRO A 423 -35.12 -19.70 -10.44
C PRO A 423 -35.50 -19.67 -11.92
N ALA A 424 -36.68 -20.21 -12.26
CA ALA A 424 -37.09 -20.35 -13.65
C ALA A 424 -37.10 -18.99 -14.38
N GLY A 425 -36.35 -18.89 -15.47
CA GLY A 425 -36.32 -17.71 -16.34
C GLY A 425 -35.47 -16.52 -15.85
N GLN A 426 -34.65 -16.69 -14.82
CA GLN A 426 -33.79 -15.61 -14.31
C GLN A 426 -32.34 -15.77 -14.78
N THR A 427 -31.87 -14.83 -15.61
CA THR A 427 -30.45 -14.71 -15.95
C THR A 427 -29.70 -14.11 -14.76
N VAL A 428 -28.58 -14.72 -14.39
CA VAL A 428 -27.67 -14.18 -13.38
C VAL A 428 -26.44 -13.62 -14.08
N ASP A 429 -26.10 -12.37 -13.81
CA ASP A 429 -25.01 -11.67 -14.47
C ASP A 429 -23.77 -11.54 -13.57
N GLY A 430 -22.60 -11.60 -14.20
CA GLY A 430 -21.30 -11.32 -13.61
C GLY A 430 -20.47 -10.45 -14.54
N SER A 431 -19.37 -9.91 -14.05
CA SER A 431 -18.47 -9.09 -14.84
C SER A 431 -17.01 -9.26 -14.43
N GLY A 432 -16.12 -8.84 -15.32
CA GLY A 432 -14.69 -8.83 -15.13
C GLY A 432 -14.01 -7.88 -16.10
N MET A 433 -12.69 -7.84 -16.05
CA MET A 433 -11.86 -7.04 -16.95
C MET A 433 -10.80 -7.91 -17.63
N ILE A 434 -10.56 -7.67 -18.92
CA ILE A 434 -9.36 -8.15 -19.60
C ILE A 434 -8.40 -6.98 -19.74
N ASP A 435 -7.21 -7.17 -19.19
CA ASP A 435 -6.10 -6.25 -19.22
C ASP A 435 -5.21 -6.57 -20.42
N VAL A 436 -5.28 -5.75 -21.47
CA VAL A 436 -4.45 -5.91 -22.67
C VAL A 436 -3.06 -5.36 -22.41
N LEU A 437 -2.07 -6.18 -22.74
CA LEU A 437 -0.64 -5.91 -22.60
C LEU A 437 0.04 -5.89 -23.97
N PRO A 438 1.13 -5.12 -24.14
CA PRO A 438 1.85 -5.08 -25.39
C PRO A 438 2.66 -6.37 -25.59
N VAL A 439 2.87 -6.74 -26.84
CA VAL A 439 3.63 -7.94 -27.23
C VAL A 439 4.77 -7.56 -28.16
N MET A 440 5.92 -8.17 -27.96
CA MET A 440 7.09 -8.05 -28.82
C MET A 440 7.67 -9.41 -29.18
N ASP A 441 8.38 -9.46 -30.30
CA ASP A 441 9.21 -10.59 -30.67
C ASP A 441 10.62 -10.36 -30.14
N LEU A 442 11.10 -11.25 -29.28
CA LEU A 442 12.47 -11.25 -28.79
C LEU A 442 13.31 -12.14 -29.71
N ALA A 443 14.01 -11.51 -30.65
CA ALA A 443 14.81 -12.20 -31.66
C ALA A 443 16.24 -12.50 -31.18
N PRO A 444 16.88 -13.57 -31.67
CA PRO A 444 18.26 -13.87 -31.35
C PRO A 444 19.20 -12.81 -31.95
N ALA A 445 20.23 -12.43 -31.20
CA ALA A 445 21.29 -11.56 -31.68
C ALA A 445 22.12 -12.28 -32.75
N ALA A 446 22.46 -11.60 -33.84
CA ALA A 446 23.28 -12.17 -34.92
C ALA A 446 24.75 -12.45 -34.49
N GLY A 447 25.18 -11.81 -33.40
CA GLY A 447 26.47 -11.99 -32.73
C GLY A 447 26.47 -11.23 -31.41
N PRO A 448 27.56 -11.25 -30.65
CA PRO A 448 27.66 -10.49 -29.41
C PRO A 448 27.49 -8.98 -29.68
N MET A 449 26.53 -8.35 -29.03
CA MET A 449 26.32 -6.91 -29.11
C MET A 449 27.45 -6.16 -28.40
N VAL A 450 27.89 -5.06 -28.99
CA VAL A 450 28.83 -4.13 -28.35
C VAL A 450 28.01 -3.23 -27.40
N ILE A 451 28.56 -2.96 -26.21
CA ILE A 451 27.89 -2.14 -25.19
C ILE A 451 28.77 -0.89 -25.01
N ASP A 452 28.56 0.11 -25.87
CA ASP A 452 29.37 1.33 -25.97
C ASP A 452 28.54 2.63 -26.15
N GLY A 453 27.21 2.53 -26.14
CA GLY A 453 26.27 3.63 -26.33
C GLY A 453 26.01 4.00 -27.78
N ASP A 454 26.41 3.18 -28.76
CA ASP A 454 26.19 3.42 -30.19
C ASP A 454 25.26 2.36 -30.82
N LEU A 455 24.15 2.82 -31.39
CA LEU A 455 23.10 1.92 -31.93
C LEU A 455 23.41 1.30 -33.30
N ALA A 456 24.65 1.45 -33.81
CA ALA A 456 25.01 1.00 -35.15
C ALA A 456 24.82 -0.51 -35.38
N ASP A 457 25.12 -1.35 -34.39
CA ASP A 457 24.94 -2.81 -34.46
C ASP A 457 23.49 -3.24 -34.21
N TRP A 458 22.62 -2.32 -33.76
CA TRP A 458 21.18 -2.57 -33.53
C TRP A 458 20.29 -2.34 -34.75
N ALA A 459 20.84 -1.91 -35.88
CA ALA A 459 20.06 -1.52 -37.07
C ALA A 459 19.15 -2.62 -37.64
N GLY A 460 19.44 -3.90 -37.36
CA GLY A 460 18.62 -5.05 -37.77
C GLY A 460 17.65 -5.56 -36.70
N ILE A 461 17.59 -4.94 -35.52
CA ILE A 461 16.70 -5.32 -34.42
C ILE A 461 15.46 -4.42 -34.43
N GLU A 462 14.29 -5.04 -34.33
CA GLU A 462 13.01 -4.34 -34.38
C GLU A 462 12.89 -3.31 -33.23
N PRO A 463 12.57 -2.03 -33.54
CA PRO A 463 12.35 -1.00 -32.53
C PRO A 463 10.92 -1.01 -31.98
N TYR A 464 10.80 -0.73 -30.69
CA TYR A 464 9.51 -0.58 -29.99
C TYR A 464 9.43 0.79 -29.33
N ALA A 465 8.36 1.53 -29.63
CA ALA A 465 8.18 2.90 -29.16
C ALA A 465 7.56 2.97 -27.76
N ILE A 466 7.97 4.00 -27.02
CA ILE A 466 7.41 4.49 -25.76
C ILE A 466 7.10 5.99 -25.96
N PRO A 467 6.01 6.32 -26.66
CA PRO A 467 5.56 7.71 -26.80
C PRO A 467 5.12 8.32 -25.46
N SER A 468 5.03 9.64 -25.40
CA SER A 468 4.62 10.42 -24.23
C SER A 468 3.23 10.10 -23.69
N ASP A 469 2.34 9.53 -24.52
CA ASP A 469 1.02 9.06 -24.09
C ASP A 469 1.05 7.68 -23.40
N HIS A 470 2.20 6.99 -23.40
CA HIS A 470 2.49 5.83 -22.56
C HIS A 470 2.92 6.23 -21.12
N ILE A 471 2.48 7.40 -20.68
CA ILE A 471 2.68 7.89 -19.32
C ILE A 471 1.69 7.19 -18.37
N TRP A 472 2.17 6.77 -17.20
CA TRP A 472 1.32 6.21 -16.14
C TRP A 472 1.36 7.01 -14.83
N SER A 473 2.33 7.93 -14.69
CA SER A 473 2.43 8.85 -13.57
C SER A 473 3.14 10.14 -13.98
N GLY A 474 2.71 11.28 -13.43
CA GLY A 474 3.28 12.59 -13.73
C GLY A 474 2.59 13.32 -14.87
N SER A 475 3.31 14.25 -15.52
CA SER A 475 2.82 15.04 -16.64
C SER A 475 3.96 15.44 -17.59
N LEU A 476 3.71 15.36 -18.90
CA LEU A 476 4.64 15.73 -19.96
C LEU A 476 3.98 16.79 -20.88
N PRO A 477 3.93 18.07 -20.47
CA PRO A 477 3.27 19.11 -21.25
C PRO A 477 3.88 19.33 -22.66
N GLY A 478 5.14 18.96 -22.89
CA GLY A 478 5.76 19.03 -24.22
C GLY A 478 5.60 17.78 -25.10
N GLY A 479 4.87 16.76 -24.64
CA GLY A 479 4.63 15.53 -25.41
C GLY A 479 5.92 14.74 -25.66
N ASP A 480 6.10 14.20 -26.86
CA ASP A 480 7.28 13.36 -27.18
C ASP A 480 8.61 14.12 -27.15
N ASP A 481 8.56 15.45 -27.29
CA ASP A 481 9.74 16.32 -27.18
C ASP A 481 10.21 16.49 -25.74
N ASP A 482 9.28 16.38 -24.79
CA ASP A 482 9.52 16.47 -23.35
C ASP A 482 10.13 15.15 -22.87
N CYS A 483 9.44 14.02 -23.05
CA CYS A 483 10.03 12.71 -22.85
C CYS A 483 9.38 11.64 -23.73
N SER A 484 10.20 10.87 -24.45
CA SER A 484 9.79 9.66 -25.17
C SER A 484 10.98 8.73 -25.35
N ALA A 485 10.74 7.46 -25.70
CA ALA A 485 11.84 6.54 -25.99
C ALA A 485 11.52 5.54 -27.09
N VAL A 486 12.57 4.97 -27.66
CA VAL A 486 12.51 3.78 -28.52
C VAL A 486 13.50 2.77 -27.97
N PHE A 487 13.04 1.56 -27.68
CA PHE A 487 13.92 0.49 -27.24
C PHE A 487 14.02 -0.64 -28.28
N ARG A 488 15.10 -1.41 -28.18
CA ARG A 488 15.35 -2.63 -28.93
C ARG A 488 15.82 -3.71 -27.96
N ALA A 489 15.45 -4.96 -28.22
CA ALA A 489 15.87 -6.08 -27.41
C ALA A 489 16.25 -7.28 -28.28
N ALA A 490 17.33 -7.96 -27.91
CA ALA A 490 17.80 -9.19 -28.55
C ALA A 490 18.37 -10.13 -27.50
N TYR A 491 18.55 -11.40 -27.81
CA TYR A 491 19.12 -12.35 -26.85
C TYR A 491 20.13 -13.31 -27.48
N ASP A 492 21.02 -13.85 -26.64
CA ASP A 492 21.77 -15.07 -26.93
C ASP A 492 21.68 -16.04 -25.74
N GLN A 493 22.45 -17.13 -25.79
CA GLN A 493 22.47 -18.14 -24.73
C GLN A 493 23.00 -17.63 -23.39
N ALA A 494 23.76 -16.53 -23.39
CA ALA A 494 24.38 -15.96 -22.21
C ALA A 494 23.66 -14.70 -21.70
N ASN A 495 23.16 -13.83 -22.60
CA ASN A 495 22.67 -12.51 -22.25
C ASN A 495 21.33 -12.16 -22.91
N LEU A 496 20.56 -11.34 -22.19
CA LEU A 496 19.59 -10.43 -22.77
C LEU A 496 20.30 -9.10 -23.08
N TYR A 497 20.14 -8.60 -24.30
CA TYR A 497 20.62 -7.28 -24.70
C TYR A 497 19.43 -6.32 -24.81
N VAL A 498 19.58 -5.12 -24.24
CA VAL A 498 18.57 -4.06 -24.37
C VAL A 498 19.27 -2.74 -24.67
N ALA A 499 18.80 -2.04 -25.70
CA ALA A 499 19.17 -0.66 -25.99
C ALA A 499 17.95 0.24 -25.91
N VAL A 500 18.10 1.42 -25.33
CA VAL A 500 17.03 2.42 -25.15
C VAL A 500 17.56 3.77 -25.61
N ASP A 501 16.93 4.33 -26.65
CA ASP A 501 17.16 5.68 -27.15
C ASP A 501 16.08 6.58 -26.55
N VAL A 502 16.48 7.44 -25.61
CA VAL A 502 15.58 8.36 -24.89
C VAL A 502 15.71 9.75 -25.49
N ARG A 503 14.57 10.32 -25.84
CA ARG A 503 14.40 11.75 -26.14
C ARG A 503 13.91 12.45 -24.88
N ASP A 504 14.57 13.53 -24.53
CA ASP A 504 14.39 14.25 -23.27
C ASP A 504 14.81 15.71 -23.47
N ASP A 505 13.96 16.66 -23.08
CA ASP A 505 14.24 18.09 -23.23
C ASP A 505 15.24 18.61 -22.19
N ALA A 506 15.40 17.92 -21.06
CA ALA A 506 16.23 18.31 -19.95
C ALA A 506 16.85 17.12 -19.20
N VAL A 507 17.92 16.53 -19.77
CA VAL A 507 18.64 15.44 -19.09
C VAL A 507 19.43 15.94 -17.87
N VAL A 508 19.02 15.51 -16.66
CA VAL A 508 19.63 15.86 -15.37
C VAL A 508 20.36 14.66 -14.74
N CYS A 509 21.64 14.89 -14.39
CA CYS A 509 22.50 13.91 -13.72
C CYS A 509 22.86 14.37 -12.29
N ASN A 510 21.86 14.54 -11.43
CA ASN A 510 22.05 15.08 -10.08
C ASN A 510 22.41 14.00 -9.03
N ILE A 511 22.51 12.73 -9.40
CA ILE A 511 22.82 11.63 -8.49
C ILE A 511 24.33 11.36 -8.41
N ALA A 512 24.85 11.25 -7.18
CA ALA A 512 26.27 10.98 -6.96
C ALA A 512 26.62 9.50 -7.23
N PRO A 513 27.86 9.17 -7.65
CA PRO A 513 28.28 7.79 -7.89
C PRO A 513 28.15 6.85 -6.69
N ASP A 514 28.13 7.37 -5.47
CA ASP A 514 27.94 6.59 -4.25
C ASP A 514 26.49 6.64 -3.72
N ASP A 515 25.56 7.20 -4.50
CA ASP A 515 24.13 7.35 -4.20
C ASP A 515 23.22 6.72 -5.29
N ILE A 516 23.68 5.64 -5.93
CA ILE A 516 23.00 4.94 -7.03
C ILE A 516 21.84 4.10 -6.50
N LYS A 517 20.83 4.78 -5.97
CA LYS A 517 19.60 4.21 -5.42
C LYS A 517 18.41 5.00 -5.94
N GLY A 518 17.23 4.39 -5.95
CA GLY A 518 15.99 5.07 -6.32
C GLY A 518 16.12 5.85 -7.63
N HIS A 519 16.26 5.12 -8.73
CA HIS A 519 16.38 5.68 -10.08
C HIS A 519 15.24 6.61 -10.46
N TRP A 520 14.06 6.40 -9.89
CA TRP A 520 12.89 7.29 -10.01
C TRP A 520 13.05 8.71 -9.43
N ARG A 521 14.23 9.06 -8.91
CA ARG A 521 14.54 10.39 -8.39
C ARG A 521 15.12 11.34 -9.43
N SER A 522 15.58 10.85 -10.58
CA SER A 522 16.25 11.61 -11.65
C SER A 522 15.93 10.96 -13.00
N ASP A 523 16.50 11.49 -14.09
CA ASP A 523 16.45 10.81 -15.38
C ASP A 523 17.15 9.47 -15.33
N ALA A 524 16.41 8.44 -15.73
CA ALA A 524 16.86 7.07 -15.68
C ALA A 524 16.00 6.15 -16.54
N VAL A 525 16.55 4.97 -16.85
CA VAL A 525 15.83 3.84 -17.42
C VAL A 525 15.79 2.70 -16.43
N GLU A 526 14.64 2.03 -16.28
CA GLU A 526 14.53 0.76 -15.58
C GLU A 526 14.20 -0.37 -16.56
N ILE A 527 15.00 -1.43 -16.52
CA ILE A 527 14.74 -2.66 -17.26
C ILE A 527 14.17 -3.68 -16.27
N CYS A 528 12.96 -4.17 -16.56
CA CYS A 528 12.25 -5.18 -15.78
C CYS A 528 12.12 -6.46 -16.60
N VAL A 529 12.54 -7.59 -16.03
CA VAL A 529 12.48 -8.90 -16.68
C VAL A 529 11.91 -9.92 -15.71
N ASP A 530 10.82 -10.58 -16.09
CA ASP A 530 10.31 -11.79 -15.45
C ASP A 530 10.62 -12.99 -16.37
N PRO A 531 11.74 -13.71 -16.15
CA PRO A 531 12.14 -14.82 -17.00
C PRO A 531 11.10 -15.94 -17.08
N SER A 532 10.21 -16.05 -16.09
CA SER A 532 9.18 -17.09 -16.06
C SER A 532 7.90 -16.72 -16.82
N GLY A 533 7.68 -15.42 -17.06
CA GLY A 533 6.45 -14.83 -17.58
C GLY A 533 5.20 -15.03 -16.69
N ARG A 534 5.37 -15.52 -15.45
CA ARG A 534 4.29 -15.99 -14.57
C ARG A 534 4.45 -15.50 -13.12
N SER A 535 5.32 -14.52 -12.87
CA SER A 535 5.57 -14.03 -11.53
C SER A 535 4.38 -13.27 -10.94
N ASP A 536 3.99 -13.64 -9.72
CA ASP A 536 2.96 -12.95 -8.93
C ASP A 536 3.48 -11.62 -8.34
N ASN A 537 4.79 -11.50 -8.13
CA ASN A 537 5.43 -10.37 -7.48
C ASN A 537 6.90 -10.24 -7.89
N THR A 538 7.53 -9.11 -7.52
CA THR A 538 8.88 -8.77 -7.98
C THR A 538 10.02 -9.54 -7.27
N LEU A 539 9.75 -10.39 -6.28
CA LEU A 539 10.80 -11.21 -5.65
C LEU A 539 11.37 -12.27 -6.61
N SER A 540 10.59 -12.66 -7.62
CA SER A 540 11.00 -13.64 -8.65
C SER A 540 11.38 -13.01 -9.98
N VAL A 541 11.61 -11.69 -10.02
CA VAL A 541 11.98 -10.96 -11.25
C VAL A 541 13.34 -10.29 -11.12
N PHE A 542 13.87 -9.78 -12.23
CA PHE A 542 15.05 -8.95 -12.30
C PHE A 542 14.62 -7.51 -12.61
N LYS A 543 15.09 -6.54 -11.81
CA LYS A 543 14.84 -5.12 -12.05
C LYS A 543 16.13 -4.34 -11.87
N ALA A 544 16.52 -3.55 -12.86
CA ALA A 544 17.69 -2.69 -12.76
C ALA A 544 17.37 -1.28 -13.26
N GLY A 545 17.50 -0.30 -12.37
CA GLY A 545 17.47 1.13 -12.68
C GLY A 545 18.86 1.61 -13.08
N ILE A 546 18.93 2.44 -14.13
CA ILE A 546 20.14 2.85 -14.81
C ILE A 546 20.10 4.36 -15.00
N PHE A 547 21.03 5.07 -14.36
CA PHE A 547 21.26 6.48 -14.62
C PHE A 547 22.17 6.66 -15.84
N PRO A 548 21.86 7.57 -16.77
CA PRO A 548 22.69 7.82 -17.95
C PRO A 548 24.01 8.52 -17.61
N GLY A 549 24.09 9.16 -16.45
CA GLY A 549 25.28 9.79 -15.92
C GLY A 549 25.16 10.06 -14.42
N THR A 550 26.17 10.69 -13.84
CA THR A 550 26.20 11.06 -12.41
C THR A 550 26.77 12.46 -12.24
N THR A 551 26.78 12.96 -11.00
CA THR A 551 27.46 14.24 -10.69
C THR A 551 28.96 14.22 -10.96
N ALA A 552 29.57 13.05 -11.15
CA ALA A 552 31.00 12.91 -11.50
C ALA A 552 31.28 12.97 -13.01
N GLY A 553 30.26 12.83 -13.86
CA GLY A 553 30.43 12.82 -15.31
C GLY A 553 29.43 11.90 -16.02
N PRO A 554 29.65 11.68 -17.34
CA PRO A 554 28.69 10.99 -18.21
C PRO A 554 28.71 9.46 -18.06
N GLU A 555 29.45 8.91 -17.10
CA GLU A 555 29.52 7.47 -16.87
C GLU A 555 28.22 6.96 -16.26
N PRO A 556 27.59 5.92 -16.85
CA PRO A 556 26.35 5.39 -16.33
C PRO A 556 26.58 4.63 -15.04
N ARG A 557 25.54 4.54 -14.22
CA ARG A 557 25.54 3.68 -13.04
C ARG A 557 24.18 3.02 -12.88
N ALA A 558 24.19 1.76 -12.42
CA ALA A 558 22.97 1.00 -12.23
C ALA A 558 22.92 0.31 -10.88
N ALA A 559 21.70 0.08 -10.40
CA ALA A 559 21.42 -0.72 -9.23
C ALA A 559 20.12 -1.49 -9.42
N ARG A 560 20.06 -2.67 -8.80
CA ARG A 560 18.83 -3.44 -8.69
C ARG A 560 17.94 -2.85 -7.60
N ASP A 561 16.65 -2.70 -7.89
CA ASP A 561 15.67 -2.12 -6.98
C ASP A 561 14.29 -2.78 -7.08
N ALA A 562 13.63 -2.92 -5.93
CA ALA A 562 12.34 -3.57 -5.75
C ALA A 562 12.27 -5.01 -6.29
N ASP A 563 13.41 -5.71 -6.31
CA ASP A 563 13.50 -7.16 -6.54
C ASP A 563 14.19 -7.87 -5.35
N ALA A 564 14.35 -9.20 -5.42
CA ALA A 564 14.94 -9.98 -4.31
C ALA A 564 16.47 -9.81 -4.13
N ARG A 565 17.17 -9.08 -5.01
CA ARG A 565 18.64 -8.90 -4.96
C ARG A 565 19.03 -7.44 -5.17
N GLN A 566 18.51 -6.56 -4.33
CA GLN A 566 18.75 -5.13 -4.44
C GLN A 566 20.19 -4.70 -4.16
N GLY A 567 20.54 -3.57 -4.78
CA GLY A 567 21.82 -2.90 -4.60
C GLY A 567 22.58 -2.77 -5.92
N VAL A 568 23.75 -2.13 -5.83
CA VAL A 568 24.60 -1.83 -6.98
C VAL A 568 24.96 -3.10 -7.77
N ILE A 569 24.90 -3.01 -9.10
CA ILE A 569 25.01 -4.18 -9.98
C ILE A 569 26.34 -4.92 -9.82
N GLU A 570 27.42 -4.22 -9.44
CA GLU A 570 28.74 -4.83 -9.23
C GLU A 570 28.71 -5.90 -8.11
N LYS A 571 27.71 -5.86 -7.23
CA LYS A 571 27.49 -6.88 -6.19
C LYS A 571 26.35 -7.83 -6.52
N THR A 572 25.30 -7.34 -7.18
CA THR A 572 24.00 -8.04 -7.26
C THR A 572 23.69 -8.61 -8.65
N ALA A 573 24.42 -8.15 -9.66
CA ALA A 573 24.42 -8.64 -11.04
C ALA A 573 25.81 -8.38 -11.67
N PRO A 574 26.87 -9.03 -11.17
CA PRO A 574 28.25 -8.69 -11.49
C PRO A 574 28.64 -8.91 -12.96
N GLY A 575 27.85 -9.66 -13.73
CA GLY A 575 28.07 -9.81 -15.17
C GLY A 575 27.29 -8.81 -16.03
N MET A 576 26.38 -8.03 -15.44
CA MET A 576 25.67 -6.96 -16.15
C MET A 576 26.65 -5.89 -16.62
N ARG A 577 26.60 -5.56 -17.91
CA ARG A 577 27.35 -4.47 -18.53
C ARG A 577 26.39 -3.37 -18.94
N VAL A 578 26.80 -2.12 -18.75
CA VAL A 578 26.01 -0.94 -19.08
C VAL A 578 26.91 0.10 -19.75
N ALA A 579 26.41 0.73 -20.81
CA ALA A 579 26.99 1.91 -21.42
C ALA A 579 25.90 2.96 -21.63
N SER A 580 26.31 4.23 -21.67
CA SER A 580 25.43 5.34 -22.03
C SER A 580 26.14 6.32 -22.94
N ARG A 581 25.35 7.09 -23.70
CA ARG A 581 25.85 8.17 -24.54
C ARG A 581 24.82 9.28 -24.63
N PHE A 582 25.21 10.49 -24.24
CA PHE A 582 24.36 11.68 -24.44
C PHE A 582 24.27 12.00 -25.94
N THR A 583 23.06 12.32 -26.38
CA THR A 583 22.77 12.73 -27.76
C THR A 583 22.40 14.21 -27.79
N ALA A 584 22.11 14.74 -28.97
CA ALA A 584 21.66 16.13 -29.11
C ALA A 584 20.24 16.36 -28.55
N THR A 585 19.48 15.29 -28.31
CA THR A 585 18.06 15.34 -27.94
C THR A 585 17.72 14.47 -26.73
N GLY A 586 18.72 13.99 -25.98
CA GLY A 586 18.52 13.06 -24.87
C GLY A 586 19.75 12.17 -24.65
N TYR A 587 19.54 10.85 -24.55
CA TYR A 587 20.61 9.88 -24.29
C TYR A 587 20.27 8.45 -24.74
N VAL A 588 21.29 7.66 -25.00
CA VAL A 588 21.19 6.22 -25.26
C VAL A 588 21.70 5.45 -24.04
N ILE A 589 21.03 4.35 -23.69
CA ILE A 589 21.50 3.33 -22.76
C ILE A 589 21.60 1.99 -23.48
N GLU A 590 22.68 1.27 -23.28
CA GLU A 590 22.86 -0.11 -23.73
C GLU A 590 23.19 -1.02 -22.56
N THR A 591 22.63 -2.23 -22.59
CA THR A 591 22.90 -3.25 -21.57
C THR A 591 23.12 -4.62 -22.17
N ALA A 592 24.01 -5.38 -21.53
CA ALA A 592 24.04 -6.83 -21.63
C ALA A 592 23.79 -7.39 -20.22
N ILE A 593 22.69 -8.10 -20.04
CA ILE A 593 22.26 -8.65 -18.76
C ILE A 593 22.35 -10.17 -18.84
N PRO A 594 23.31 -10.79 -18.12
CA PRO A 594 23.44 -12.24 -18.14
C PRO A 594 22.21 -12.92 -17.57
N TRP A 595 21.75 -14.00 -18.21
CA TRP A 595 20.69 -14.85 -17.67
C TRP A 595 21.05 -15.41 -16.30
N ALA A 596 22.34 -15.67 -16.07
CA ALA A 596 22.89 -16.14 -14.79
C ALA A 596 22.68 -15.17 -13.62
N ASP A 597 22.51 -13.87 -13.90
CA ASP A 597 22.25 -12.83 -12.89
C ASP A 597 20.74 -12.64 -12.63
N MET A 598 19.89 -13.25 -13.46
CA MET A 598 18.43 -13.23 -13.35
C MET A 598 17.89 -14.45 -12.57
N PRO A 599 16.69 -14.36 -11.99
CA PRO A 599 15.99 -15.54 -11.46
C PRO A 599 15.87 -16.65 -12.50
N GLY A 600 16.09 -17.90 -12.09
CA GLY A 600 16.12 -19.06 -13.00
C GLY A 600 17.48 -19.31 -13.66
N GLY A 601 18.31 -18.29 -13.87
CA GLY A 601 19.72 -18.46 -14.26
C GLY A 601 19.97 -18.95 -15.69
N ALA A 602 18.94 -19.07 -16.53
CA ALA A 602 19.01 -19.70 -17.84
C ALA A 602 18.28 -18.86 -18.91
N ALA A 603 18.80 -18.90 -20.14
CA ALA A 603 18.14 -18.31 -21.29
C ALA A 603 16.80 -19.02 -21.56
N PRO A 604 15.76 -18.28 -21.96
CA PRO A 604 14.49 -18.88 -22.34
C PRO A 604 14.63 -19.64 -23.67
N GLN A 605 13.72 -20.59 -23.89
CA GLN A 605 13.66 -21.37 -25.12
C GLN A 605 12.77 -20.71 -26.16
N THR A 606 13.06 -20.93 -27.45
CA THR A 606 12.16 -20.50 -28.55
C THR A 606 10.73 -20.99 -28.32
N GLY A 607 9.77 -20.08 -28.44
CA GLY A 607 8.35 -20.32 -28.18
C GLY A 607 7.91 -20.02 -26.75
N GLU A 608 8.84 -19.85 -25.81
CA GLU A 608 8.51 -19.35 -24.48
C GLU A 608 8.16 -17.86 -24.53
N THR A 609 7.45 -17.39 -23.50
CA THR A 609 7.11 -15.98 -23.32
C THR A 609 7.62 -15.52 -21.97
N ILE A 610 8.43 -14.47 -21.96
CA ILE A 610 8.89 -13.83 -20.73
C ILE A 610 8.10 -12.54 -20.48
N GLY A 611 8.03 -12.12 -19.22
CA GLY A 611 7.55 -10.77 -18.89
C GLY A 611 8.67 -9.77 -19.08
N PHE A 612 8.41 -8.67 -19.78
CA PHE A 612 9.41 -7.65 -20.08
C PHE A 612 8.83 -6.25 -20.02
N ASN A 613 9.58 -5.30 -19.46
CA ASN A 613 9.22 -3.89 -19.53
C ASN A 613 10.47 -2.99 -19.54
N VAL A 614 10.37 -1.87 -20.23
CA VAL A 614 11.29 -0.75 -20.13
C VAL A 614 10.48 0.43 -19.59
N VAL A 615 10.97 1.03 -18.50
CA VAL A 615 10.38 2.21 -17.87
C VAL A 615 11.36 3.36 -18.00
N VAL A 616 10.88 4.53 -18.40
CA VAL A 616 11.67 5.76 -18.51
C VAL A 616 11.19 6.71 -17.41
N TYR A 617 12.14 7.27 -16.68
CA TYR A 617 11.93 8.27 -15.64
C TYR A 617 12.49 9.59 -16.13
N ASP A 618 11.71 10.64 -15.92
CA ASP A 618 11.91 12.00 -16.41
C ASP A 618 11.95 12.99 -15.24
N GLY A 619 12.85 13.97 -15.27
CA GLY A 619 12.99 15.02 -14.27
C GLY A 619 13.73 16.28 -14.72
N ASP A 620 13.01 17.38 -14.90
CA ASP A 620 13.57 18.61 -15.49
C ASP A 620 14.15 19.64 -14.49
N GLU A 621 14.25 19.33 -13.20
CA GLU A 621 14.70 20.30 -12.19
C GLU A 621 16.24 20.48 -12.25
N THR A 622 16.70 21.17 -13.29
CA THR A 622 18.13 21.36 -13.64
C THR A 622 18.95 22.13 -12.58
N ASP A 623 18.31 22.88 -11.69
CA ASP A 623 18.94 23.60 -10.58
C ASP A 623 18.91 22.84 -9.25
N ALA A 624 18.38 21.60 -9.25
CA ALA A 624 18.31 20.79 -8.05
C ALA A 624 19.70 20.40 -7.51
N GLY A 625 19.83 20.41 -6.19
CA GLY A 625 21.05 19.97 -5.52
C GLY A 625 21.31 18.46 -5.66
N PRO A 626 22.54 17.98 -5.40
CA PRO A 626 22.88 16.57 -5.49
C PRO A 626 21.97 15.66 -4.65
N GLY A 627 21.46 14.59 -5.26
CA GLY A 627 20.60 13.59 -4.62
C GLY A 627 19.14 14.02 -4.42
N ALA A 628 18.76 15.23 -4.83
CA ALA A 628 17.38 15.69 -4.79
C ALA A 628 16.46 14.78 -5.64
N ASN A 629 15.24 14.57 -5.18
CA ASN A 629 14.21 13.89 -5.97
C ASN A 629 13.53 14.89 -6.90
N ILE A 630 13.86 14.80 -8.17
CA ILE A 630 13.37 15.66 -9.27
C ILE A 630 12.39 14.92 -10.19
N GLY A 631 12.00 13.69 -9.84
CA GLY A 631 11.14 12.86 -10.69
C GLY A 631 9.80 13.53 -10.99
N LYS A 632 9.56 13.80 -12.27
CA LYS A 632 8.41 14.51 -12.82
C LYS A 632 7.42 13.56 -13.49
N ALA A 633 7.89 12.67 -14.36
CA ALA A 633 7.06 11.75 -15.12
C ALA A 633 7.65 10.34 -15.23
N ARG A 634 6.77 9.37 -15.55
CA ARG A 634 7.11 7.96 -15.73
C ARG A 634 6.37 7.40 -16.92
N LEU A 635 7.13 6.94 -17.91
CA LEU A 635 6.64 6.28 -19.11
C LEU A 635 7.07 4.82 -19.09
N ALA A 636 6.34 3.95 -19.80
CA ALA A 636 6.78 2.57 -19.95
C ALA A 636 6.27 1.93 -21.24
N TRP A 637 6.95 0.91 -21.73
CA TRP A 637 6.44 0.13 -22.86
C TRP A 637 5.09 -0.51 -22.54
N SER A 638 5.00 -1.19 -21.40
CA SER A 638 3.73 -1.50 -20.75
C SER A 638 3.43 -0.46 -19.66
N TYR A 639 2.58 0.51 -20.01
CA TYR A 639 2.27 1.70 -19.19
C TYR A 639 1.06 1.49 -18.26
N ARG A 640 0.84 0.24 -17.85
CA ARG A 640 -0.18 -0.07 -16.85
C ARG A 640 0.18 0.57 -15.52
N PRO A 641 -0.76 1.25 -14.83
CA PRO A 641 -0.49 1.77 -13.50
C PRO A 641 0.03 0.67 -12.58
N SER A 642 1.14 0.96 -11.90
CA SER A 642 1.83 0.03 -11.00
C SER A 642 2.54 -1.17 -11.67
N ALA A 643 2.73 -1.17 -12.99
CA ALA A 643 3.52 -2.20 -13.67
C ALA A 643 4.90 -2.39 -13.00
N GLN A 644 5.54 -1.31 -12.52
CA GLN A 644 6.81 -1.36 -11.79
C GLN A 644 6.85 -2.32 -10.57
N ALA A 645 5.70 -2.70 -10.00
CA ALA A 645 5.59 -3.57 -8.83
C ALA A 645 4.74 -4.83 -9.05
N LEU A 646 4.15 -4.99 -10.25
CA LEU A 646 3.22 -6.07 -10.57
C LEU A 646 3.64 -6.73 -11.89
N PRO A 647 4.48 -7.79 -11.83
CA PRO A 647 5.04 -8.41 -13.03
C PRO A 647 4.02 -8.97 -14.01
N TYR A 648 2.83 -9.35 -13.53
CA TYR A 648 1.75 -9.77 -14.40
C TYR A 648 1.30 -8.69 -15.39
N TYR A 649 1.61 -7.40 -15.13
CA TYR A 649 1.41 -6.27 -16.04
C TYR A 649 2.62 -5.93 -16.91
N TYR A 650 3.74 -6.65 -16.84
CA TYR A 650 4.80 -6.48 -17.83
C TYR A 650 4.31 -6.85 -19.23
N GLY A 651 4.89 -6.26 -20.27
CA GLY A 651 4.61 -6.71 -21.64
C GLY A 651 5.06 -8.14 -21.86
N ARG A 652 4.63 -8.75 -22.97
CA ARG A 652 4.97 -10.13 -23.32
C ARG A 652 6.04 -10.14 -24.40
N ALA A 653 7.19 -10.70 -24.08
CA ALA A 653 8.27 -10.89 -25.04
C ALA A 653 8.30 -12.35 -25.46
N VAL A 654 7.91 -12.63 -26.71
CA VAL A 654 7.84 -13.97 -27.29
C VAL A 654 9.20 -14.32 -27.88
N VAL A 655 9.81 -15.37 -27.36
CA VAL A 655 11.16 -15.78 -27.76
C VAL A 655 11.12 -16.47 -29.12
N ARG A 656 11.86 -15.94 -30.10
CA ARG A 656 11.87 -16.42 -31.49
C ARG A 656 13.06 -17.30 -31.82
#